data_AF-A0A5M3MQK4-F1
#
_entry.id   AF-A0A5M3MQK4-F1
#
_cell.length_a   1.000
_cell.length_b   1.000
_cell.length_c   1.000
_cell.angle_alpha   90.00
_cell.angle_beta   90.00
_cell.angle_gamma   90.00
#
_symmetry.space_group_name_H-M   'P 1'
#
loop_
_entity.id
_entity.type
_entity.pdbx_description
1 polymer ?
#
loop_
_entity_poly.entity_id
_entity_poly.type
_entity_poly.pdbx_seq_one_letter_code
_entity_poly.pdbx_strand_id
1 'polypeptide(L)'
;MDRKDKLNKFFNQTVLGKLKINPNTSRQFLEAVCAQPDPVVCLGKLVSDPQALENIQSAMSFDVSPQFLNNHGAALLTYLFGDPTLKQLSGGDILNKVVGRIIGAPLLWPSLVQLFRRGLLAEQAEIGFAQLLLHLITTSGDQAASYRDLAKEPGILERFSDSTVQDVKSISHKIRHILSTYDTDVPEDYEEGPGGRHDNDFADFRKITILPTPQEIACQKDPFLRRSAELEDPATVTTRLAHYIDNQFRLNRDDLIYDVREELSAARGEKQRKHRAFSTFVHLAGTFTGNVDRRLRWALVFRCTQDLHQFHSYKISDRDRRSFLQDHPAGSKILRRQSLACIIVNGQPVSLSTVYRDEELLARKPPHIILQLEGEATVVHTLIKLRLARKDLRAVCPDVLLVEEAGEILESHILAALGSTTKHLILIGDHKYVSCWTQINLKAKDRLNFRQLRPKVNNYLLTVEKGAGFDLNRSLFERLVLKDYPHHTLSSQHHEAQDIADRKDLSSTSSKQNSHEVDMVLKIVKYLAQQGYSTDKMVVLTPYLGQLHKLREVLKNEADPLLNDLDSHDLVKAGLLYASASDVTKARLRLATIDNYQGEESPLVIVSLTRSNSDNDIGFMMSPERLNVLLSRARDGLFIIGNANTFMRSRRGGELWTKFLALLRSQGCIYDGFPIKCERHPSRQRVLASPSDFEVHCPDGGCAEPCGTMLNCGHHVCPSKCHQLHDHSKMACGHLMYDKCPADRHTLQWKCSEGQPTSCRRCDKEKKNSETQARDDYDRQQKLDAERQKHDKELAGIERQIKAEQDAQRERLAAEKREWAQKQKKKYLEDMRTTKQ
;
A
#
# COMPACT_ATOMS: atom_id res chain seq x y z
N MET A 1 -62.97 -21.19 -23.86
CA MET A 1 -62.59 -21.62 -22.50
C MET A 1 -61.11 -21.93 -22.54
N ASP A 2 -60.31 -21.11 -21.87
CA ASP A 2 -58.85 -21.16 -21.91
C ASP A 2 -58.33 -22.49 -21.31
N ARG A 3 -57.11 -22.91 -21.67
CA ARG A 3 -56.44 -24.05 -21.02
C ARG A 3 -56.32 -23.82 -19.52
N LYS A 4 -56.07 -22.58 -19.09
CA LYS A 4 -56.02 -22.18 -17.68
C LYS A 4 -57.37 -22.34 -16.97
N ASP A 5 -58.48 -21.93 -17.61
CA ASP A 5 -59.83 -22.12 -17.07
C ASP A 5 -60.18 -23.60 -16.87
N LYS A 6 -59.80 -24.44 -17.84
CA LYS A 6 -60.03 -25.89 -17.78
C LYS A 6 -59.25 -26.53 -16.64
N LEU A 7 -57.98 -26.16 -16.46
CA LEU A 7 -57.14 -26.63 -15.35
C LEU A 7 -57.68 -26.13 -13.99
N ASN A 8 -58.06 -24.85 -13.87
CA ASN A 8 -58.67 -24.31 -12.66
C ASN A 8 -59.98 -25.02 -12.30
N LYS A 9 -60.84 -25.29 -13.28
CA LYS A 9 -62.07 -26.06 -13.05
C LYS A 9 -61.77 -27.49 -12.59
N PHE A 10 -60.81 -28.15 -13.23
CA PHE A 10 -60.38 -29.50 -12.87
C PHE A 10 -59.80 -29.57 -11.45
N PHE A 11 -58.86 -28.67 -11.10
CA PHE A 11 -58.31 -28.54 -9.75
C PHE A 11 -59.41 -28.40 -8.69
N ASN A 12 -60.30 -27.40 -8.82
CA ASN A 12 -61.36 -27.19 -7.83
C ASN A 12 -62.36 -28.36 -7.77
N GLN A 13 -62.63 -29.06 -8.87
CA GLN A 13 -63.48 -30.26 -8.85
C GLN A 13 -62.82 -31.46 -8.15
N THR A 14 -61.50 -31.64 -8.31
CA THR A 14 -60.74 -32.71 -7.66
C THR A 14 -60.49 -32.43 -6.18
N VAL A 15 -60.22 -31.17 -5.81
CA VAL A 15 -60.02 -30.77 -4.41
C VAL A 15 -61.31 -30.80 -3.60
N LEU A 16 -62.48 -30.50 -4.21
CA LEU A 16 -63.79 -30.64 -3.56
C LEU A 16 -64.34 -32.08 -3.57
N GLY A 17 -63.50 -33.10 -3.82
CA GLY A 17 -63.89 -34.51 -3.85
C GLY A 17 -64.85 -34.93 -4.97
N LYS A 18 -65.19 -34.05 -5.92
CA LYS A 18 -66.18 -34.31 -6.99
C LYS A 18 -65.62 -35.13 -8.15
N LEU A 19 -64.30 -35.21 -8.28
CA LEU A 19 -63.60 -36.05 -9.25
C LEU A 19 -62.45 -36.78 -8.57
N LYS A 20 -62.41 -38.12 -8.71
CA LYS A 20 -61.26 -38.93 -8.31
C LYS A 20 -60.21 -38.94 -9.42
N ILE A 21 -58.93 -38.89 -9.04
CA ILE A 21 -57.84 -39.05 -10.00
C ILE A 21 -57.58 -40.52 -10.32
N ASN A 22 -56.94 -40.77 -11.45
CA ASN A 22 -56.50 -42.09 -11.90
C ASN A 22 -55.15 -41.92 -12.67
N PRO A 23 -54.46 -43.01 -13.08
CA PRO A 23 -53.18 -42.90 -13.76
C PRO A 23 -53.19 -41.98 -14.99
N ASN A 24 -54.27 -41.96 -15.76
CA ASN A 24 -54.39 -41.14 -16.97
C ASN A 24 -54.64 -39.66 -16.66
N THR A 25 -55.30 -39.34 -15.55
CA THR A 25 -55.59 -37.95 -15.14
C THR A 25 -54.58 -37.37 -14.13
N SER A 26 -53.67 -38.19 -13.60
CA SER A 26 -52.61 -37.80 -12.65
C SER A 26 -51.76 -36.62 -13.14
N ARG A 27 -51.24 -36.70 -14.36
CA ARG A 27 -50.42 -35.66 -15.01
C ARG A 27 -51.18 -34.34 -15.16
N GLN A 28 -52.44 -34.42 -15.57
CA GLN A 28 -53.34 -33.26 -15.71
C GLN A 28 -53.65 -32.63 -14.34
N PHE A 29 -53.74 -33.43 -13.27
CA PHE A 29 -53.91 -32.91 -11.92
C PHE A 29 -52.66 -32.15 -11.44
N LEU A 30 -51.45 -32.69 -11.67
CA LEU A 30 -50.21 -31.98 -11.34
C LEU A 30 -50.03 -30.69 -12.16
N GLU A 31 -50.37 -30.70 -13.46
CA GLU A 31 -50.45 -29.47 -14.26
C GLU A 31 -51.44 -28.47 -13.66
N ALA A 32 -52.59 -28.93 -13.17
CA ALA A 32 -53.62 -28.06 -12.59
C ALA A 32 -53.23 -27.46 -11.23
N VAL A 33 -52.45 -28.19 -10.42
CA VAL A 33 -51.81 -27.68 -9.19
C VAL A 33 -50.79 -26.59 -9.56
N CYS A 34 -49.84 -26.89 -10.45
CA CYS A 34 -48.77 -25.96 -10.83
C CYS A 34 -49.27 -24.72 -11.60
N ALA A 35 -50.48 -24.77 -12.15
CA ALA A 35 -51.13 -23.65 -12.82
C ALA A 35 -51.88 -22.68 -11.88
N GLN A 36 -52.00 -23.00 -10.58
CA GLN A 36 -52.61 -22.07 -9.61
C GLN A 36 -51.68 -20.86 -9.38
N PRO A 37 -52.19 -19.61 -9.45
CA PRO A 37 -51.36 -18.41 -9.45
C PRO A 37 -50.78 -18.05 -8.07
N ASP A 38 -51.35 -18.60 -6.99
CA ASP A 38 -50.97 -18.37 -5.60
C ASP A 38 -50.68 -19.73 -4.95
N PRO A 39 -49.39 -20.07 -4.71
CA PRO A 39 -49.01 -21.34 -4.09
C PRO A 39 -49.53 -21.49 -2.66
N VAL A 40 -49.61 -20.41 -1.88
CA VAL A 40 -50.11 -20.43 -0.50
C VAL A 40 -51.58 -20.84 -0.47
N VAL A 41 -52.42 -20.18 -1.27
CA VAL A 41 -53.85 -20.47 -1.37
C VAL A 41 -54.08 -21.85 -2.00
N CYS A 42 -53.22 -22.27 -2.94
CA CYS A 42 -53.24 -23.62 -3.52
C CYS A 42 -53.00 -24.69 -2.44
N LEU A 43 -51.87 -24.62 -1.73
CA LEU A 43 -51.53 -25.60 -0.69
C LEU A 43 -52.48 -25.54 0.51
N GLY A 44 -52.97 -24.36 0.88
CA GLY A 44 -53.98 -24.19 1.94
C GLY A 44 -55.29 -24.95 1.64
N LYS A 45 -55.78 -24.87 0.39
CA LYS A 45 -56.93 -25.67 -0.08
C LYS A 45 -56.64 -27.17 -0.08
N LEU A 46 -55.43 -27.57 -0.48
CA LEU A 46 -55.01 -28.97 -0.50
C LEU A 46 -54.92 -29.56 0.92
N VAL A 47 -54.40 -28.82 1.90
CA VAL A 47 -54.29 -29.26 3.30
C VAL A 47 -55.64 -29.24 4.04
N SER A 48 -56.61 -28.46 3.56
CA SER A 48 -57.95 -28.37 4.14
C SER A 48 -58.85 -29.59 3.86
N ASP A 49 -58.52 -30.42 2.85
CA ASP A 49 -59.24 -31.66 2.54
C ASP A 49 -58.26 -32.86 2.53
N PRO A 50 -58.39 -33.85 3.45
CA PRO A 50 -57.56 -35.05 3.45
C PRO A 50 -57.56 -35.81 2.12
N GLN A 51 -58.69 -35.83 1.40
CA GLN A 51 -58.80 -36.52 0.11
C GLN A 51 -57.97 -35.81 -0.98
N ALA A 52 -57.80 -34.49 -0.87
CA ALA A 52 -56.96 -33.71 -1.79
C ALA A 52 -55.45 -33.97 -1.57
N LEU A 53 -55.02 -34.19 -0.33
CA LEU A 53 -53.65 -34.67 -0.04
C LEU A 53 -53.41 -36.09 -0.57
N GLU A 54 -54.38 -37.01 -0.39
CA GLU A 54 -54.29 -38.36 -0.97
C GLU A 54 -54.23 -38.35 -2.50
N ASN A 55 -54.93 -37.42 -3.15
CA ASN A 55 -54.81 -37.22 -4.60
C ASN A 55 -53.39 -36.77 -4.99
N ILE A 56 -52.73 -35.88 -4.24
CA ILE A 56 -51.33 -35.50 -4.53
C ILE A 56 -50.38 -36.69 -4.34
N GLN A 57 -50.49 -37.41 -3.23
CA GLN A 57 -49.68 -38.60 -2.95
C GLN A 57 -49.85 -39.66 -4.04
N SER A 58 -51.10 -39.93 -4.46
CA SER A 58 -51.41 -40.90 -5.51
C SER A 58 -50.93 -40.44 -6.89
N ALA A 59 -51.06 -39.14 -7.23
CA ALA A 59 -50.57 -38.60 -8.49
C ALA A 59 -49.05 -38.73 -8.64
N MET A 60 -48.30 -38.58 -7.54
CA MET A 60 -46.85 -38.77 -7.50
C MET A 60 -46.42 -40.25 -7.43
N SER A 61 -47.32 -41.18 -7.10
CA SER A 61 -47.03 -42.62 -7.04
C SER A 61 -47.35 -43.40 -8.32
N PHE A 62 -48.23 -42.89 -9.19
CA PHE A 62 -48.66 -43.61 -10.39
C PHE A 62 -47.57 -43.77 -11.46
N ASP A 63 -46.56 -42.89 -11.47
CA ASP A 63 -45.48 -42.89 -12.46
C ASP A 63 -44.20 -42.36 -11.81
N VAL A 64 -43.19 -43.23 -11.64
CA VAL A 64 -41.86 -42.86 -11.12
C VAL A 64 -40.78 -42.96 -12.22
N SER A 65 -41.19 -42.89 -13.49
CA SER A 65 -40.26 -42.95 -14.62
C SER A 65 -39.37 -41.70 -14.69
N PRO A 66 -38.16 -41.79 -15.29
CA PRO A 66 -37.31 -40.62 -15.51
C PRO A 66 -38.03 -39.52 -16.31
N GLN A 67 -38.87 -39.90 -17.28
CA GLN A 67 -39.61 -38.95 -18.11
C GLN A 67 -40.68 -38.20 -17.30
N PHE A 68 -41.38 -38.87 -16.37
CA PHE A 68 -42.34 -38.19 -15.51
C PHE A 68 -41.65 -37.28 -14.48
N LEU A 69 -40.62 -37.80 -13.79
CA LEU A 69 -39.92 -37.07 -12.75
C LEU A 69 -39.16 -35.85 -13.31
N ASN A 70 -38.60 -35.93 -14.51
CA ASN A 70 -37.96 -34.79 -15.17
C ASN A 70 -38.93 -33.73 -15.72
N ASN A 71 -40.23 -34.04 -15.82
CA ASN A 71 -41.25 -33.11 -16.31
C ASN A 71 -42.23 -32.70 -15.21
N HIS A 72 -43.25 -33.52 -14.94
CA HIS A 72 -44.31 -33.20 -13.99
C HIS A 72 -43.82 -33.22 -12.53
N GLY A 73 -42.90 -34.14 -12.18
CA GLY A 73 -42.27 -34.17 -10.86
C GLY A 73 -41.44 -32.92 -10.59
N ALA A 74 -40.53 -32.58 -11.51
CA ALA A 74 -39.71 -31.37 -11.45
C ALA A 74 -40.54 -30.09 -11.39
N ALA A 75 -41.62 -30.00 -12.18
CA ALA A 75 -42.54 -28.87 -12.15
C ALA A 75 -43.23 -28.72 -10.77
N LEU A 76 -43.69 -29.82 -10.17
CA LEU A 76 -44.28 -29.80 -8.83
C LEU A 76 -43.26 -29.38 -7.76
N LEU A 77 -42.05 -29.96 -7.77
CA LEU A 77 -41.01 -29.60 -6.80
C LEU A 77 -40.59 -28.13 -6.93
N THR A 78 -40.48 -27.63 -8.17
CA THR A 78 -40.22 -26.21 -8.46
C THR A 78 -41.36 -25.33 -7.94
N TYR A 79 -42.63 -25.76 -8.10
CA TYR A 79 -43.78 -25.03 -7.59
C TYR A 79 -43.82 -24.98 -6.05
N LEU A 80 -43.46 -26.07 -5.38
CA LEU A 80 -43.43 -26.18 -3.92
C LEU A 80 -42.28 -25.40 -3.26
N PHE A 81 -41.14 -25.27 -3.93
CA PHE A 81 -39.93 -24.65 -3.36
C PHE A 81 -39.52 -23.32 -4.01
N GLY A 82 -40.19 -22.91 -5.09
CA GLY A 82 -39.90 -21.68 -5.83
C GLY A 82 -40.44 -20.41 -5.18
N ASP A 83 -41.48 -20.51 -4.35
CA ASP A 83 -42.03 -19.37 -3.60
C ASP A 83 -41.51 -19.38 -2.14
N PRO A 84 -40.72 -18.37 -1.71
CA PRO A 84 -40.18 -18.33 -0.35
C PRO A 84 -41.27 -18.11 0.72
N THR A 85 -42.43 -17.55 0.38
CA THR A 85 -43.52 -17.29 1.35
C THR A 85 -44.07 -18.58 1.96
N LEU A 86 -44.06 -19.69 1.21
CA LEU A 86 -44.48 -21.02 1.66
C LEU A 86 -43.66 -21.57 2.85
N LYS A 87 -42.43 -21.10 3.03
CA LYS A 87 -41.57 -21.50 4.17
C LYS A 87 -41.77 -20.60 5.40
N GLN A 88 -42.15 -19.34 5.19
CA GLN A 88 -42.35 -18.36 6.26
C GLN A 88 -43.74 -18.45 6.90
N LEU A 89 -44.76 -18.77 6.11
CA LEU A 89 -46.14 -18.89 6.59
C LEU A 89 -46.34 -20.11 7.48
N SER A 90 -46.86 -19.88 8.69
CA SER A 90 -47.13 -20.90 9.72
C SER A 90 -45.93 -21.83 9.99
N GLY A 91 -44.70 -21.28 10.00
CA GLY A 91 -43.47 -22.07 10.23
C GLY A 91 -43.21 -23.16 9.18
N GLY A 92 -43.83 -23.06 8.00
CA GLY A 92 -43.76 -24.07 6.96
C GLY A 92 -44.69 -25.27 7.15
N ASP A 93 -45.59 -25.28 8.15
CA ASP A 93 -46.48 -26.41 8.46
C ASP A 93 -47.31 -26.92 7.27
N ILE A 94 -47.78 -26.00 6.42
CA ILE A 94 -48.57 -26.32 5.23
C ILE A 94 -47.69 -27.08 4.22
N LEU A 95 -46.45 -26.61 3.99
CA LEU A 95 -45.48 -27.25 3.12
C LEU A 95 -45.03 -28.61 3.69
N ASN A 96 -44.73 -28.68 4.99
CA ASN A 96 -44.36 -29.91 5.71
C ASN A 96 -45.43 -31.01 5.52
N LYS A 97 -46.72 -30.67 5.67
CA LYS A 97 -47.84 -31.61 5.47
C LYS A 97 -47.95 -32.13 4.04
N VAL A 98 -47.72 -31.27 3.04
CA VAL A 98 -47.76 -31.65 1.62
C VAL A 98 -46.54 -32.49 1.25
N VAL A 99 -45.33 -32.07 1.62
CA VAL A 99 -44.09 -32.81 1.31
C VAL A 99 -44.04 -34.15 2.04
N GLY A 100 -44.44 -34.21 3.31
CA GLY A 100 -44.53 -35.47 4.04
C GLY A 100 -45.48 -36.49 3.39
N ARG A 101 -46.57 -36.02 2.78
CA ARG A 101 -47.49 -36.86 1.99
C ARG A 101 -46.91 -37.28 0.65
N ILE A 102 -46.16 -36.42 -0.03
CA ILE A 102 -45.45 -36.77 -1.27
C ILE A 102 -44.37 -37.82 -1.01
N ILE A 103 -43.53 -37.63 0.00
CA ILE A 103 -42.45 -38.57 0.36
C ILE A 103 -43.01 -39.89 0.91
N GLY A 104 -44.17 -39.85 1.58
CA GLY A 104 -44.93 -41.04 1.96
C GLY A 104 -45.50 -41.85 0.78
N ALA A 105 -45.34 -41.41 -0.48
CA ALA A 105 -45.66 -42.23 -1.64
C ALA A 105 -44.64 -43.39 -1.77
N PRO A 106 -45.11 -44.66 -1.82
CA PRO A 106 -44.22 -45.80 -2.03
C PRO A 106 -43.37 -45.64 -3.30
N LEU A 107 -42.12 -46.10 -3.24
CA LEU A 107 -41.13 -46.10 -4.34
C LEU A 107 -40.63 -44.71 -4.83
N LEU A 108 -41.36 -43.62 -4.61
CA LEU A 108 -40.97 -42.28 -5.12
C LEU A 108 -39.58 -41.85 -4.63
N TRP A 109 -39.35 -41.87 -3.32
CA TRP A 109 -38.08 -41.44 -2.74
C TRP A 109 -36.88 -42.31 -3.17
N PRO A 110 -36.94 -43.66 -3.08
CA PRO A 110 -35.91 -44.53 -3.66
C PRO A 110 -35.63 -44.27 -5.14
N SER A 111 -36.66 -44.04 -5.96
CA SER A 111 -36.51 -43.76 -7.39
C SER A 111 -35.78 -42.43 -7.64
N LEU A 112 -36.16 -41.35 -6.94
CA LEU A 112 -35.48 -40.05 -7.04
C LEU A 112 -33.99 -40.15 -6.69
N VAL A 113 -33.66 -40.81 -5.58
CA VAL A 113 -32.28 -41.03 -5.13
C VAL A 113 -31.50 -41.87 -6.15
N GLN A 114 -32.09 -42.93 -6.69
CA GLN A 114 -31.45 -43.78 -7.70
C GLN A 114 -31.19 -43.05 -9.02
N LEU A 115 -32.14 -42.23 -9.49
CA LEU A 115 -31.99 -41.44 -10.71
C LEU A 115 -30.98 -40.30 -10.53
N PHE A 116 -30.96 -39.66 -9.36
CA PHE A 116 -29.92 -38.68 -9.02
C PHE A 116 -28.54 -39.33 -9.05
N ARG A 117 -28.29 -40.41 -8.28
CA ARG A 117 -27.01 -41.16 -8.28
C ARG A 117 -26.53 -41.53 -9.69
N ARG A 118 -27.46 -41.93 -10.57
CA ARG A 118 -27.17 -42.32 -11.97
C ARG A 118 -27.00 -41.15 -12.95
N GLY A 119 -27.34 -39.91 -12.57
CA GLY A 119 -27.27 -38.75 -13.46
C GLY A 119 -28.37 -38.71 -14.52
N LEU A 120 -29.53 -39.31 -14.21
CA LEU A 120 -30.68 -39.38 -15.12
C LEU A 120 -31.75 -38.31 -14.81
N LEU A 121 -31.48 -37.45 -13.84
CA LEU A 121 -32.27 -36.23 -13.60
C LEU A 121 -31.77 -35.09 -14.50
N ALA A 122 -32.70 -34.36 -15.11
CA ALA A 122 -32.42 -33.13 -15.84
C ALA A 122 -32.27 -31.95 -14.85
N GLU A 123 -31.67 -30.84 -15.29
CA GLU A 123 -31.30 -29.70 -14.43
C GLU A 123 -32.42 -29.26 -13.47
N GLN A 124 -33.64 -29.07 -13.96
CA GLN A 124 -34.78 -28.65 -13.13
C GLN A 124 -35.18 -29.70 -12.07
N ALA A 125 -35.06 -30.99 -12.41
CA ALA A 125 -35.34 -32.10 -11.49
C ALA A 125 -34.22 -32.30 -10.48
N GLU A 126 -32.98 -32.01 -10.88
CA GLU A 126 -31.80 -32.02 -10.00
C GLU A 126 -31.89 -30.90 -8.95
N ILE A 127 -32.29 -29.68 -9.35
CA ILE A 127 -32.61 -28.58 -8.43
C ILE A 127 -33.76 -28.99 -7.49
N GLY A 128 -34.87 -29.49 -8.04
CA GLY A 128 -36.02 -29.91 -7.23
C GLY A 128 -35.68 -31.01 -6.22
N PHE A 129 -34.87 -32.00 -6.61
CA PHE A 129 -34.36 -33.04 -5.71
C PHE A 129 -33.44 -32.47 -4.62
N ALA A 130 -32.53 -31.56 -4.98
CA ALA A 130 -31.64 -30.91 -4.02
C ALA A 130 -32.45 -30.08 -2.99
N GLN A 131 -33.45 -29.32 -3.43
CA GLN A 131 -34.34 -28.55 -2.56
C GLN A 131 -35.19 -29.45 -1.63
N LEU A 132 -35.67 -30.58 -2.16
CA LEU A 132 -36.43 -31.58 -1.42
C LEU A 132 -35.57 -32.25 -0.33
N LEU A 133 -34.35 -32.69 -0.67
CA LEU A 133 -33.42 -33.26 0.30
C LEU A 133 -33.01 -32.24 1.37
N LEU A 134 -32.72 -30.99 0.97
CA LEU A 134 -32.44 -29.90 1.89
C LEU A 134 -33.59 -29.67 2.87
N HIS A 135 -34.84 -29.67 2.40
CA HIS A 135 -36.01 -29.52 3.26
C HIS A 135 -36.13 -30.68 4.26
N LEU A 136 -36.02 -31.93 3.80
CA LEU A 136 -36.16 -33.13 4.63
C LEU A 136 -35.10 -33.26 5.74
N ILE A 137 -33.87 -32.78 5.53
CA ILE A 137 -32.86 -32.78 6.61
C ILE A 137 -33.08 -31.66 7.64
N THR A 138 -33.78 -30.58 7.26
CA THR A 138 -34.14 -29.45 8.14
C THR A 138 -35.45 -29.65 8.91
N THR A 139 -36.36 -30.52 8.46
CA THR A 139 -37.59 -30.84 9.20
C THR A 139 -37.25 -31.52 10.54
N SER A 140 -38.02 -31.24 11.58
CA SER A 140 -37.88 -31.87 12.90
C SER A 140 -38.57 -33.24 12.98
N GLY A 141 -37.92 -34.21 13.64
CA GLY A 141 -38.46 -35.55 13.91
C GLY A 141 -37.54 -36.71 13.51
N ASP A 142 -37.81 -37.91 14.02
CA ASP A 142 -36.94 -39.09 13.90
C ASP A 142 -36.57 -39.47 12.45
N GLN A 143 -37.45 -39.23 11.49
CA GLN A 143 -37.16 -39.53 10.08
C GLN A 143 -36.06 -38.63 9.49
N ALA A 144 -35.84 -37.44 10.03
CA ALA A 144 -34.82 -36.50 9.54
C ALA A 144 -33.40 -37.10 9.65
N ALA A 145 -33.14 -37.93 10.65
CA ALA A 145 -31.88 -38.65 10.80
C ALA A 145 -31.58 -39.53 9.57
N SER A 146 -32.56 -40.32 9.11
CA SER A 146 -32.39 -41.19 7.94
C SER A 146 -32.06 -40.44 6.64
N TYR A 147 -32.60 -39.22 6.47
CA TYR A 147 -32.28 -38.37 5.32
C TYR A 147 -30.91 -37.69 5.46
N ARG A 148 -30.46 -37.42 6.69
CA ARG A 148 -29.10 -36.89 6.96
C ARG A 148 -28.04 -37.96 6.67
N ASP A 149 -28.25 -39.20 7.10
CA ASP A 149 -27.33 -40.31 6.82
C ASP A 149 -27.19 -40.55 5.30
N LEU A 150 -28.31 -40.57 4.57
CA LEU A 150 -28.30 -40.63 3.11
C LEU A 150 -27.54 -39.45 2.48
N ALA A 151 -27.69 -38.25 3.03
CA ALA A 151 -27.00 -37.06 2.55
C ALA A 151 -25.50 -37.01 2.94
N LYS A 152 -25.05 -37.80 3.92
CA LYS A 152 -23.62 -38.01 4.25
C LYS A 152 -22.94 -39.02 3.30
N GLU A 153 -23.68 -39.77 2.48
CA GLU A 153 -23.08 -40.75 1.56
C GLU A 153 -22.18 -40.08 0.48
N PRO A 154 -20.96 -40.62 0.22
CA PRO A 154 -20.06 -40.08 -0.79
C PRO A 154 -20.68 -39.97 -2.19
N GLY A 155 -21.40 -41.00 -2.63
CA GLY A 155 -22.03 -41.04 -3.96
C GLY A 155 -23.17 -40.03 -4.18
N ILE A 156 -23.61 -39.34 -3.13
CA ILE A 156 -24.54 -38.20 -3.20
C ILE A 156 -23.76 -36.87 -3.16
N LEU A 157 -22.82 -36.73 -2.22
CA LEU A 157 -22.04 -35.49 -2.02
C LEU A 157 -21.03 -35.19 -3.14
N GLU A 158 -20.40 -36.21 -3.70
CA GLU A 158 -19.51 -36.10 -4.86
C GLU A 158 -20.32 -35.64 -6.07
N ARG A 159 -21.46 -36.28 -6.33
CA ARG A 159 -22.31 -35.96 -7.48
C ARG A 159 -22.87 -34.55 -7.45
N PHE A 160 -23.24 -34.05 -6.27
CA PHE A 160 -23.59 -32.65 -6.10
C PHE A 160 -22.43 -31.67 -6.40
N SER A 161 -21.18 -32.09 -6.17
CA SER A 161 -19.97 -31.29 -6.50
C SER A 161 -19.72 -31.24 -8.01
N ASP A 162 -19.96 -32.36 -8.68
CA ASP A 162 -19.71 -32.56 -10.11
C ASP A 162 -20.80 -32.00 -11.02
N SER A 163 -21.96 -31.63 -10.47
CA SER A 163 -23.07 -31.02 -11.21
C SER A 163 -22.62 -29.81 -12.03
N THR A 164 -23.26 -29.53 -13.17
CA THR A 164 -23.02 -28.31 -13.96
C THR A 164 -23.90 -27.14 -13.50
N VAL A 165 -24.91 -27.41 -12.68
CA VAL A 165 -25.95 -26.43 -12.28
C VAL A 165 -25.53 -25.68 -11.02
N GLN A 166 -25.51 -24.35 -11.08
CA GLN A 166 -25.03 -23.51 -9.97
C GLN A 166 -25.94 -23.56 -8.74
N ASP A 167 -27.26 -23.65 -8.92
CA ASP A 167 -28.22 -23.76 -7.82
C ASP A 167 -28.07 -25.07 -7.05
N VAL A 168 -27.81 -26.17 -7.76
CA VAL A 168 -27.55 -27.50 -7.16
C VAL A 168 -26.30 -27.43 -6.27
N LYS A 169 -25.24 -26.74 -6.70
CA LYS A 169 -24.04 -26.51 -5.86
C LYS A 169 -24.35 -25.68 -4.64
N SER A 170 -25.05 -24.55 -4.81
CA SER A 170 -25.48 -23.68 -3.71
C SER A 170 -26.26 -24.47 -2.65
N ILE A 171 -27.22 -25.30 -3.07
CA ILE A 171 -28.00 -26.17 -2.18
C ILE A 171 -27.13 -27.26 -1.54
N SER A 172 -26.20 -27.86 -2.28
CA SER A 172 -25.26 -28.85 -1.73
C SER A 172 -24.38 -28.29 -0.62
N HIS A 173 -23.90 -27.05 -0.76
CA HIS A 173 -23.15 -26.38 0.31
C HIS A 173 -24.01 -26.18 1.56
N LYS A 174 -25.30 -25.83 1.42
CA LYS A 174 -26.25 -25.78 2.54
C LYS A 174 -26.45 -27.15 3.19
N ILE A 175 -26.63 -28.21 2.39
CA ILE A 175 -26.74 -29.60 2.87
C ILE A 175 -25.51 -29.98 3.69
N ARG A 176 -24.29 -29.79 3.16
CA ARG A 176 -23.04 -30.05 3.92
C ARG A 176 -22.94 -29.23 5.20
N HIS A 177 -23.36 -27.96 5.17
CA HIS A 177 -23.34 -27.12 6.36
C HIS A 177 -24.26 -27.68 7.44
N ILE A 178 -25.53 -27.97 7.13
CA ILE A 178 -26.49 -28.57 8.07
C ILE A 178 -25.98 -29.91 8.62
N LEU A 179 -25.40 -30.76 7.76
CA LEU A 179 -24.81 -32.03 8.19
C LEU A 179 -23.60 -31.84 9.12
N SER A 180 -22.83 -30.76 8.95
CA SER A 180 -21.73 -30.41 9.86
C SER A 180 -22.20 -29.75 11.16
N THR A 181 -23.30 -28.99 11.13
CA THR A 181 -23.88 -28.34 12.32
C THR A 181 -24.55 -29.37 13.24
N TYR A 182 -25.14 -30.44 12.71
CA TYR A 182 -25.65 -31.53 13.56
C TYR A 182 -24.54 -32.39 14.21
N ASP A 183 -23.28 -32.27 13.78
CA ASP A 183 -22.14 -32.91 14.44
C ASP A 183 -21.46 -31.98 15.48
N THR A 184 -21.92 -30.73 15.66
CA THR A 184 -21.40 -29.78 16.68
C THR A 184 -22.48 -28.80 17.17
N ASP A 185 -22.82 -28.82 18.47
CA ASP A 185 -23.84 -27.95 19.08
C ASP A 185 -23.72 -26.47 18.71
N VAL A 186 -24.71 -25.93 17.99
CA VAL A 186 -24.88 -24.50 17.70
C VAL A 186 -26.37 -24.12 17.91
N PRO A 187 -26.70 -23.06 18.69
CA PRO A 187 -28.08 -22.64 18.94
C PRO A 187 -28.87 -22.17 17.70
N GLU A 188 -30.20 -22.28 17.76
CA GLU A 188 -31.13 -22.22 16.62
C GLU A 188 -31.42 -20.83 16.01
N ASP A 189 -30.90 -19.73 16.58
CA ASP A 189 -31.36 -18.35 16.31
C ASP A 189 -30.74 -17.62 15.08
N TYR A 190 -30.21 -18.34 14.07
CA TYR A 190 -29.65 -17.71 12.85
C TYR A 190 -30.20 -18.33 11.55
N GLU A 191 -30.96 -17.54 10.76
CA GLU A 191 -31.42 -17.96 9.41
C GLU A 191 -30.27 -18.14 8.40
N GLU A 192 -29.15 -17.40 8.55
CA GLU A 192 -27.90 -17.65 7.84
C GLU A 192 -26.72 -17.62 8.83
N GLY A 193 -26.17 -18.80 9.14
CA GLY A 193 -25.01 -18.97 10.02
C GLY A 193 -23.66 -18.69 9.34
N PRO A 194 -22.53 -18.95 10.03
CA PRO A 194 -21.21 -18.80 9.43
C PRO A 194 -21.00 -19.85 8.33
N GLY A 195 -20.64 -19.41 7.13
CA GLY A 195 -20.31 -20.29 6.01
C GLY A 195 -21.38 -20.38 4.90
N GLY A 196 -20.97 -20.93 3.74
CA GLY A 196 -21.88 -21.31 2.65
C GLY A 196 -22.28 -20.20 1.68
N ARG A 197 -21.78 -18.96 1.81
CA ARG A 197 -22.12 -17.84 0.90
C ARG A 197 -21.23 -17.77 -0.35
N HIS A 198 -20.06 -18.41 -0.35
CA HIS A 198 -19.16 -18.61 -1.49
C HIS A 198 -18.17 -19.77 -1.22
N ASP A 199 -17.38 -20.18 -2.22
CA ASP A 199 -16.38 -21.27 -2.11
C ASP A 199 -15.35 -21.09 -0.99
N ASN A 200 -15.06 -19.84 -0.63
CA ASN A 200 -14.15 -19.45 0.45
C ASN A 200 -14.88 -18.98 1.72
N ASP A 201 -16.13 -19.37 1.91
CA ASP A 201 -16.90 -19.06 3.12
C ASP A 201 -17.17 -20.35 3.91
N PHE A 202 -16.33 -20.59 4.92
CA PHE A 202 -16.43 -21.76 5.79
C PHE A 202 -16.99 -21.37 7.16
N ALA A 203 -17.73 -22.27 7.80
CA ALA A 203 -18.20 -22.06 9.18
C ALA A 203 -17.04 -21.82 10.17
N ASP A 204 -15.95 -22.54 9.95
CA ASP A 204 -14.67 -22.31 10.61
C ASP A 204 -13.80 -21.37 9.76
N PHE A 205 -13.66 -20.11 10.17
CA PHE A 205 -12.86 -19.10 9.47
C PHE A 205 -11.41 -19.51 9.22
N ARG A 206 -10.83 -20.40 10.03
CA ARG A 206 -9.45 -20.92 9.83
C ARG A 206 -9.27 -21.68 8.51
N LYS A 207 -10.38 -22.08 7.88
CA LYS A 207 -10.39 -22.74 6.55
C LYS A 207 -10.49 -21.73 5.39
N ILE A 208 -10.77 -20.46 5.69
CA ILE A 208 -10.87 -19.39 4.69
C ILE A 208 -9.46 -18.96 4.27
N THR A 209 -9.19 -19.03 2.97
CA THR A 209 -7.89 -18.65 2.40
C THR A 209 -7.69 -17.13 2.43
N ILE A 210 -6.49 -16.67 2.82
CA ILE A 210 -6.20 -15.25 3.07
C ILE A 210 -6.49 -14.39 1.84
N LEU A 211 -6.02 -14.77 0.65
CA LEU A 211 -6.39 -14.09 -0.59
C LEU A 211 -7.86 -14.38 -0.95
N PRO A 212 -8.66 -13.36 -1.34
CA PRO A 212 -10.02 -13.58 -1.82
C PRO A 212 -10.10 -14.46 -3.08
N THR A 213 -11.09 -15.34 -3.12
CA THR A 213 -11.39 -16.16 -4.30
C THR A 213 -12.28 -15.41 -5.31
N PRO A 214 -12.33 -15.87 -6.57
CA PRO A 214 -13.27 -15.33 -7.56
C PRO A 214 -14.73 -15.30 -7.14
N GLN A 215 -15.25 -16.36 -6.50
CA GLN A 215 -16.66 -16.43 -6.12
C GLN A 215 -16.96 -15.52 -4.93
N GLU A 216 -16.01 -15.37 -4.01
CA GLU A 216 -16.08 -14.44 -2.89
C GLU A 216 -16.16 -12.98 -3.37
N ILE A 217 -15.27 -12.59 -4.28
CA ILE A 217 -15.29 -11.25 -4.90
C ILE A 217 -16.63 -11.02 -5.62
N ALA A 218 -17.13 -12.01 -6.35
CA ALA A 218 -18.39 -11.94 -7.10
C ALA A 218 -19.66 -12.07 -6.23
N CYS A 219 -19.55 -12.46 -4.96
CA CYS A 219 -20.69 -12.65 -4.07
C CYS A 219 -21.34 -11.30 -3.72
N GLN A 220 -22.67 -11.24 -3.82
CA GLN A 220 -23.47 -10.05 -3.48
C GLN A 220 -24.20 -10.17 -2.13
N LYS A 221 -23.95 -11.25 -1.37
CA LYS A 221 -24.51 -11.44 -0.03
C LYS A 221 -23.68 -10.72 1.02
N ASP A 222 -24.35 -10.26 2.06
CA ASP A 222 -23.74 -9.56 3.20
C ASP A 222 -22.76 -10.46 4.00
N PRO A 223 -21.75 -9.86 4.67
CA PRO A 223 -20.86 -10.56 5.59
C PRO A 223 -21.61 -11.14 6.80
N PHE A 224 -21.43 -12.42 7.09
CA PHE A 224 -21.87 -13.00 8.37
C PHE A 224 -21.04 -12.39 9.50
N LEU A 225 -21.71 -11.69 10.43
CA LEU A 225 -21.10 -10.98 11.54
C LEU A 225 -22.01 -11.11 12.78
N ARG A 226 -21.50 -11.71 13.86
CA ARG A 226 -22.22 -11.74 15.15
C ARG A 226 -22.20 -10.37 15.81
N ARG A 227 -23.24 -10.01 16.56
CA ARG A 227 -23.35 -8.77 17.33
C ARG A 227 -22.64 -8.93 18.69
N SER A 228 -22.18 -7.82 19.28
CA SER A 228 -21.44 -7.88 20.57
C SER A 228 -22.25 -8.56 21.68
N ALA A 229 -23.55 -8.28 21.76
CA ALA A 229 -24.45 -8.90 22.73
C ALA A 229 -24.49 -10.43 22.66
N GLU A 230 -24.33 -11.01 21.45
CA GLU A 230 -24.33 -12.47 21.23
C GLU A 230 -22.97 -13.11 21.60
N LEU A 231 -21.90 -12.30 21.66
CA LEU A 231 -20.59 -12.71 22.19
C LEU A 231 -20.53 -12.58 23.72
N GLU A 232 -21.36 -11.72 24.32
CA GLU A 232 -21.39 -11.47 25.76
C GLU A 232 -22.34 -12.42 26.52
N ASP A 233 -23.23 -13.12 25.81
CA ASP A 233 -24.17 -14.13 26.34
C ASP A 233 -23.47 -15.17 27.24
N PRO A 234 -23.87 -15.33 28.52
CA PRO A 234 -23.36 -16.36 29.42
C PRO A 234 -23.36 -17.79 28.87
N ALA A 235 -24.29 -18.15 27.99
CA ALA A 235 -24.35 -19.48 27.36
C ALA A 235 -23.17 -19.75 26.41
N THR A 236 -22.55 -18.70 25.86
CA THR A 236 -21.43 -18.84 24.91
C THR A 236 -20.05 -18.90 25.57
N VAL A 237 -19.92 -18.85 26.90
CA VAL A 237 -18.62 -18.71 27.61
C VAL A 237 -17.53 -19.70 27.13
N THR A 238 -17.90 -20.92 26.78
CA THR A 238 -16.98 -21.97 26.28
C THR A 238 -16.53 -21.75 24.82
N THR A 239 -17.38 -21.15 23.98
CA THR A 239 -17.16 -20.93 22.53
C THR A 239 -16.83 -19.47 22.18
N ARG A 240 -16.99 -18.55 23.13
CA ARG A 240 -16.81 -17.09 23.02
C ARG A 240 -15.49 -16.67 22.38
N LEU A 241 -14.39 -17.33 22.75
CA LEU A 241 -13.07 -17.08 22.15
C LEU A 241 -13.06 -17.40 20.66
N ALA A 242 -13.60 -18.56 20.26
CA ALA A 242 -13.68 -18.95 18.86
C ALA A 242 -14.61 -18.01 18.07
N HIS A 243 -15.77 -17.66 18.63
CA HIS A 243 -16.72 -16.72 18.02
C HIS A 243 -16.14 -15.30 17.85
N TYR A 244 -15.32 -14.84 18.81
CA TYR A 244 -14.67 -13.53 18.72
C TYR A 244 -13.63 -13.48 17.61
N ILE A 245 -12.77 -14.49 17.50
CA ILE A 245 -11.72 -14.55 16.46
C ILE A 245 -12.36 -14.71 15.06
N ASP A 246 -13.42 -15.53 14.94
CA ASP A 246 -14.22 -15.69 13.72
C ASP A 246 -14.81 -14.34 13.24
N ASN A 247 -15.36 -13.55 14.16
CA ASN A 247 -15.84 -12.20 13.87
C ASN A 247 -14.72 -11.25 13.41
N GLN A 248 -13.60 -11.20 14.14
CA GLN A 248 -12.49 -10.30 13.79
C GLN A 248 -11.87 -10.65 12.43
N PHE A 249 -11.78 -11.93 12.09
CA PHE A 249 -11.33 -12.36 10.76
C PHE A 249 -12.31 -11.89 9.67
N ARG A 250 -13.62 -12.11 9.85
CA ARG A 250 -14.64 -11.73 8.85
C ARG A 250 -14.73 -10.22 8.63
N LEU A 251 -14.57 -9.41 9.68
CA LEU A 251 -14.56 -7.94 9.59
C LEU A 251 -13.39 -7.42 8.73
N ASN A 252 -12.15 -7.82 9.04
CA ASN A 252 -10.97 -7.41 8.27
C ASN A 252 -11.04 -7.91 6.81
N ARG A 253 -11.70 -9.04 6.60
CA ARG A 253 -11.88 -9.64 5.28
C ARG A 253 -12.89 -8.89 4.41
N ASP A 254 -14.00 -8.44 4.98
CA ASP A 254 -14.99 -7.67 4.24
C ASP A 254 -14.45 -6.29 3.82
N ASP A 255 -13.70 -5.61 4.70
CA ASP A 255 -13.00 -4.35 4.42
C ASP A 255 -12.03 -4.49 3.22
N LEU A 256 -11.22 -5.56 3.21
CA LEU A 256 -10.32 -5.89 2.09
C LEU A 256 -11.08 -6.16 0.77
N ILE A 257 -12.20 -6.88 0.83
CA ILE A 257 -12.96 -7.29 -0.35
C ILE A 257 -13.75 -6.11 -0.94
N TYR A 258 -14.21 -5.18 -0.10
CA TYR A 258 -14.98 -4.00 -0.52
C TYR A 258 -14.19 -3.14 -1.53
N ASP A 259 -12.94 -2.78 -1.23
CA ASP A 259 -12.08 -2.00 -2.12
C ASP A 259 -11.81 -2.73 -3.45
N VAL A 260 -11.63 -4.06 -3.40
CA VAL A 260 -11.44 -4.89 -4.60
C VAL A 260 -12.69 -4.94 -5.46
N ARG A 261 -13.89 -5.06 -4.86
CA ARG A 261 -15.19 -5.01 -5.56
C ARG A 261 -15.43 -3.65 -6.23
N GLU A 262 -15.14 -2.55 -5.52
CA GLU A 262 -15.29 -1.19 -6.06
C GLU A 262 -14.43 -0.92 -7.30
N GLU A 263 -13.12 -1.23 -7.25
CA GLU A 263 -12.24 -1.03 -8.41
C GLU A 263 -12.58 -2.01 -9.56
N LEU A 264 -13.07 -3.23 -9.28
CA LEU A 264 -13.53 -4.15 -10.33
C LEU A 264 -14.81 -3.66 -11.03
N SER A 265 -15.80 -3.14 -10.28
CA SER A 265 -16.99 -2.53 -10.87
C SER A 265 -16.66 -1.26 -11.68
N ALA A 266 -15.69 -0.46 -11.22
CA ALA A 266 -15.16 0.66 -12.00
C ALA A 266 -14.45 0.19 -13.29
N ALA A 267 -13.62 -0.87 -13.22
CA ALA A 267 -12.90 -1.43 -14.37
C ALA A 267 -13.82 -2.08 -15.41
N ARG A 268 -15.00 -2.58 -15.00
CA ARG A 268 -16.05 -3.09 -15.89
C ARG A 268 -16.96 -1.98 -16.47
N GLY A 269 -16.83 -0.73 -16.01
CA GLY A 269 -17.68 0.39 -16.43
C GLY A 269 -19.07 0.42 -15.77
N GLU A 270 -19.28 -0.35 -14.70
CA GLU A 270 -20.58 -0.48 -14.01
C GLU A 270 -20.89 0.72 -13.09
N LYS A 271 -19.89 1.53 -12.73
CA LYS A 271 -20.04 2.74 -11.89
C LYS A 271 -19.24 3.93 -12.43
N GLN A 272 -19.81 5.14 -12.37
CA GLN A 272 -19.15 6.40 -12.76
C GLN A 272 -18.14 6.94 -11.71
N ARG A 273 -17.23 6.10 -11.21
CA ARG A 273 -16.14 6.53 -10.30
C ARG A 273 -14.86 6.74 -11.10
N LYS A 274 -14.00 7.70 -10.71
CA LYS A 274 -12.67 7.87 -11.34
C LYS A 274 -11.80 6.65 -11.00
N HIS A 275 -11.64 5.76 -11.98
CA HIS A 275 -10.78 4.57 -11.94
C HIS A 275 -9.37 4.91 -11.46
N ARG A 276 -8.84 4.17 -10.47
CA ARG A 276 -7.50 4.41 -9.89
C ARG A 276 -6.52 3.29 -10.23
N ALA A 277 -7.00 2.07 -10.43
CA ALA A 277 -6.20 0.92 -10.81
C ALA A 277 -5.54 1.06 -12.19
N PHE A 278 -4.52 0.23 -12.45
CA PHE A 278 -3.93 0.02 -13.77
C PHE A 278 -4.48 -1.28 -14.37
N SER A 279 -4.98 -1.23 -15.60
CA SER A 279 -5.52 -2.39 -16.33
C SER A 279 -4.90 -2.49 -17.74
N THR A 280 -4.63 -3.72 -18.19
CA THR A 280 -4.10 -4.00 -19.54
C THR A 280 -4.36 -5.45 -19.92
N PHE A 281 -4.41 -5.76 -21.21
CA PHE A 281 -4.49 -7.14 -21.69
C PHE A 281 -3.10 -7.77 -21.76
N VAL A 282 -3.00 -9.04 -21.38
CA VAL A 282 -1.73 -9.78 -21.29
C VAL A 282 -1.82 -11.19 -21.85
N HIS A 283 -0.68 -11.72 -22.29
CA HIS A 283 -0.49 -13.13 -22.63
C HIS A 283 0.57 -13.76 -21.73
N LEU A 284 0.37 -15.01 -21.31
CA LEU A 284 1.38 -15.76 -20.56
C LEU A 284 2.60 -16.00 -21.45
N ALA A 285 3.77 -15.49 -21.01
CA ALA A 285 5.02 -15.52 -21.75
C ALA A 285 6.04 -16.52 -21.19
N GLY A 286 5.94 -16.88 -19.91
CA GLY A 286 6.84 -17.86 -19.28
C GLY A 286 6.81 -17.82 -17.76
N THR A 287 7.87 -18.35 -17.15
CA THR A 287 8.12 -18.32 -15.70
C THR A 287 9.39 -17.52 -15.39
N PHE A 288 9.46 -16.94 -14.19
CA PHE A 288 10.62 -16.21 -13.68
C PHE A 288 11.05 -16.80 -12.35
N THR A 289 12.32 -17.16 -12.21
CA THR A 289 12.89 -17.81 -11.01
C THR A 289 13.93 -16.95 -10.29
N GLY A 290 14.15 -15.71 -10.74
CA GLY A 290 15.24 -14.86 -10.28
C GLY A 290 16.60 -15.20 -10.91
N ASN A 291 17.63 -14.45 -10.51
CA ASN A 291 19.02 -14.68 -10.88
C ASN A 291 19.71 -15.66 -9.93
N VAL A 292 20.82 -16.27 -10.38
CA VAL A 292 21.58 -17.31 -9.68
C VAL A 292 21.92 -16.95 -8.23
N ASP A 293 22.12 -15.67 -7.93
CA ASP A 293 22.57 -15.17 -6.62
C ASP A 293 21.46 -15.01 -5.56
N ARG A 294 20.18 -15.22 -5.89
CA ARG A 294 19.07 -15.07 -4.92
C ARG A 294 17.96 -16.11 -5.09
N ARG A 295 17.68 -16.87 -4.01
CA ARG A 295 16.50 -17.75 -3.90
C ARG A 295 15.21 -16.92 -3.90
N LEU A 296 14.62 -16.73 -5.06
CA LEU A 296 13.31 -16.09 -5.24
C LEU A 296 12.20 -17.16 -5.40
N ARG A 297 11.00 -16.88 -4.85
CA ARG A 297 9.80 -17.64 -5.22
C ARG A 297 9.55 -17.44 -6.72
N TRP A 298 9.34 -18.55 -7.43
CA TRP A 298 9.02 -18.52 -8.84
C TRP A 298 7.73 -17.72 -9.10
N ALA A 299 7.63 -17.14 -10.30
CA ALA A 299 6.53 -16.28 -10.70
C ALA A 299 6.15 -16.52 -12.17
N LEU A 300 4.97 -16.03 -12.58
CA LEU A 300 4.54 -16.04 -13.98
C LEU A 300 4.88 -14.72 -14.67
N VAL A 301 5.40 -14.80 -15.89
CA VAL A 301 5.70 -13.64 -16.74
C VAL A 301 4.58 -13.45 -17.74
N PHE A 302 4.02 -12.25 -17.78
CA PHE A 302 2.91 -11.85 -18.64
C PHE A 302 3.36 -10.73 -19.57
N ARG A 303 3.33 -10.97 -20.88
CA ARG A 303 3.62 -9.97 -21.92
C ARG A 303 2.37 -9.13 -22.18
N CYS A 304 2.46 -7.81 -22.07
CA CYS A 304 1.36 -6.91 -22.43
C CYS A 304 1.09 -6.93 -23.94
N THR A 305 -0.17 -6.76 -24.34
CA THR A 305 -0.53 -6.58 -25.76
C THR A 305 -0.24 -5.17 -26.26
N GLN A 306 -0.31 -4.20 -25.35
CA GLN A 306 -0.08 -2.77 -25.61
C GLN A 306 1.05 -2.24 -24.72
N ASP A 307 1.54 -1.05 -25.07
CA ASP A 307 2.59 -0.37 -24.32
C ASP A 307 2.03 0.33 -23.06
N LEU A 308 2.89 0.65 -22.08
CA LEU A 308 2.47 1.45 -20.94
C LEU A 308 2.14 2.88 -21.40
N HIS A 309 0.91 3.35 -21.16
CA HIS A 309 0.48 4.68 -21.57
C HIS A 309 1.41 5.79 -21.04
N GLN A 310 2.00 5.59 -19.86
CA GLN A 310 2.93 6.52 -19.24
C GLN A 310 4.18 6.76 -20.09
N PHE A 311 4.74 5.74 -20.78
CA PHE A 311 5.87 5.96 -21.68
C PHE A 311 5.51 6.92 -22.83
N HIS A 312 4.27 6.82 -23.34
CA HIS A 312 3.78 7.72 -24.37
C HIS A 312 3.46 9.12 -23.83
N SER A 313 2.76 9.21 -22.69
CA SER A 313 2.40 10.49 -22.04
C SER A 313 3.63 11.33 -21.67
N TYR A 314 4.71 10.69 -21.22
CA TYR A 314 5.98 11.36 -20.88
C TYR A 314 6.97 11.41 -22.06
N LYS A 315 6.58 10.96 -23.27
CA LYS A 315 7.40 10.96 -24.50
C LYS A 315 8.77 10.28 -24.34
N ILE A 316 8.81 9.18 -23.60
CA ILE A 316 10.05 8.46 -23.25
C ILE A 316 10.54 7.67 -24.47
N SER A 317 11.83 7.83 -24.81
CA SER A 317 12.44 7.05 -25.90
C SER A 317 12.60 5.58 -25.50
N ASP A 318 12.66 4.68 -26.48
CA ASP A 318 12.80 3.25 -26.19
C ASP A 318 14.10 2.88 -25.45
N ARG A 319 15.13 3.74 -25.50
CA ARG A 319 16.39 3.57 -24.73
C ARG A 319 16.26 4.05 -23.28
N ASP A 320 15.42 5.06 -23.04
CA ASP A 320 15.28 5.72 -21.74
C ASP A 320 14.16 5.12 -20.87
N ARG A 321 13.49 4.05 -21.34
CA ARG A 321 12.42 3.36 -20.60
C ARG A 321 12.90 2.84 -19.24
N ARG A 322 14.11 2.29 -19.18
CA ARG A 322 14.68 1.73 -17.95
C ARG A 322 14.99 2.82 -16.91
N SER A 323 15.72 3.86 -17.30
CA SER A 323 16.00 5.02 -16.44
C SER A 323 14.72 5.75 -16.05
N PHE A 324 13.71 5.85 -16.93
CA PHE A 324 12.40 6.34 -16.51
C PHE A 324 11.74 5.47 -15.43
N LEU A 325 11.80 4.14 -15.54
CA LEU A 325 11.25 3.23 -14.53
C LEU A 325 12.04 3.22 -13.21
N GLN A 326 13.33 3.58 -13.22
CA GLN A 326 14.19 3.61 -12.03
C GLN A 326 14.18 5.00 -11.38
N ASP A 327 14.50 6.04 -12.16
CA ASP A 327 14.88 7.36 -11.69
C ASP A 327 13.72 8.36 -11.73
N HIS A 328 12.78 8.22 -12.67
CA HIS A 328 11.71 9.21 -12.83
C HIS A 328 10.59 9.03 -11.79
N PRO A 329 10.17 10.10 -11.06
CA PRO A 329 9.18 10.01 -9.96
C PRO A 329 7.79 9.51 -10.34
N ALA A 330 7.46 9.48 -11.64
CA ALA A 330 6.25 8.85 -12.15
C ALA A 330 6.47 7.38 -12.55
N GLY A 331 7.64 7.02 -13.09
CA GLY A 331 7.95 5.67 -13.58
C GLY A 331 8.25 4.68 -12.45
N SER A 332 8.96 5.13 -11.40
CA SER A 332 9.21 4.36 -10.17
C SER A 332 7.95 3.92 -9.42
N LYS A 333 6.80 4.54 -9.72
CA LYS A 333 5.50 4.23 -9.10
C LYS A 333 4.61 3.28 -9.93
N ILE A 334 4.91 3.04 -11.21
CA ILE A 334 4.09 2.19 -12.09
C ILE A 334 4.31 0.72 -11.72
N LEU A 335 3.29 0.01 -11.23
CA LEU A 335 3.43 -1.41 -10.84
C LEU A 335 4.55 -1.60 -9.80
N ARG A 336 4.31 -1.13 -8.57
CA ARG A 336 5.25 -1.31 -7.46
C ARG A 336 5.34 -2.78 -7.08
N ARG A 337 6.49 -3.21 -6.56
CA ARG A 337 6.65 -4.55 -5.98
C ARG A 337 5.61 -4.77 -4.87
N GLN A 338 5.09 -5.99 -4.78
CA GLN A 338 4.00 -6.42 -3.89
C GLN A 338 2.64 -5.73 -4.11
N SER A 339 2.44 -4.95 -5.18
CA SER A 339 1.09 -4.45 -5.53
C SER A 339 0.16 -5.62 -5.81
N LEU A 340 -1.07 -5.59 -5.28
CA LEU A 340 -2.10 -6.57 -5.64
C LEU A 340 -2.52 -6.40 -7.11
N ALA A 341 -2.69 -7.52 -7.80
CA ALA A 341 -3.13 -7.61 -9.19
C ALA A 341 -4.15 -8.74 -9.35
N CYS A 342 -5.32 -8.43 -9.91
CA CYS A 342 -6.35 -9.42 -10.23
C CYS A 342 -6.21 -9.89 -11.69
N ILE A 343 -6.11 -11.19 -11.90
CA ILE A 343 -6.12 -11.82 -13.22
C ILE A 343 -7.59 -12.06 -13.60
N ILE A 344 -8.01 -11.57 -14.76
CA ILE A 344 -9.36 -11.69 -15.29
C ILE A 344 -9.30 -12.47 -16.62
N VAL A 345 -10.16 -13.46 -16.79
CA VAL A 345 -10.30 -14.27 -18.02
C VAL A 345 -11.77 -14.28 -18.42
N ASN A 346 -12.08 -13.94 -19.67
CA ASN A 346 -13.45 -13.86 -20.20
C ASN A 346 -14.41 -13.03 -19.32
N GLY A 347 -13.92 -11.91 -18.78
CA GLY A 347 -14.68 -11.00 -17.89
C GLY A 347 -14.81 -11.46 -16.43
N GLN A 348 -14.40 -12.69 -16.10
CA GLN A 348 -14.46 -13.24 -14.74
C GLN A 348 -13.10 -13.15 -14.04
N PRO A 349 -13.04 -12.72 -12.76
CA PRO A 349 -11.82 -12.84 -11.97
C PRO A 349 -11.42 -14.31 -11.84
N VAL A 350 -10.12 -14.59 -11.83
CA VAL A 350 -9.54 -15.93 -11.75
C VAL A 350 -8.64 -16.09 -10.54
N SER A 351 -7.87 -15.05 -10.19
CA SER A 351 -7.09 -14.98 -8.94
C SER A 351 -6.57 -13.58 -8.65
N LEU A 352 -6.40 -13.28 -7.37
CA LEU A 352 -5.50 -12.24 -6.91
C LEU A 352 -4.05 -12.77 -6.84
N SER A 353 -3.10 -11.88 -7.11
CA SER A 353 -1.67 -12.12 -7.21
C SER A 353 -0.90 -10.88 -6.77
N THR A 354 0.40 -10.98 -6.54
CA THR A 354 1.26 -9.83 -6.20
C THR A 354 2.27 -9.55 -7.32
N VAL A 355 2.53 -8.27 -7.59
CA VAL A 355 3.48 -7.85 -8.62
C VAL A 355 4.91 -8.03 -8.12
N TYR A 356 5.73 -8.78 -8.85
CA TYR A 356 7.18 -8.65 -8.75
C TYR A 356 7.66 -7.62 -9.77
N ARG A 357 8.34 -6.57 -9.31
CA ARG A 357 8.86 -5.51 -10.19
C ARG A 357 10.25 -5.90 -10.67
N ASP A 358 10.41 -5.93 -11.99
CA ASP A 358 11.68 -6.07 -12.69
C ASP A 358 11.75 -4.98 -13.77
N GLU A 359 12.65 -4.02 -13.62
CA GLU A 359 12.72 -2.85 -14.50
C GLU A 359 13.25 -3.18 -15.90
N GLU A 360 13.99 -4.28 -16.09
CA GLU A 360 14.45 -4.68 -17.43
C GLU A 360 13.32 -5.29 -18.25
N LEU A 361 12.52 -6.16 -17.63
CA LEU A 361 11.37 -6.80 -18.26
C LEU A 361 10.22 -5.81 -18.48
N LEU A 362 10.01 -4.88 -17.55
CA LEU A 362 9.00 -3.83 -17.68
C LEU A 362 9.39 -2.73 -18.68
N ALA A 363 10.69 -2.49 -18.93
CA ALA A 363 11.16 -1.57 -19.96
C ALA A 363 11.06 -2.10 -21.40
N ARG A 364 10.73 -3.39 -21.61
CA ARG A 364 10.60 -3.98 -22.96
C ARG A 364 9.44 -3.36 -23.75
N LYS A 365 9.45 -3.59 -25.07
CA LYS A 365 8.40 -3.15 -26.00
C LYS A 365 7.85 -4.36 -26.79
N PRO A 366 6.65 -4.87 -26.47
CA PRO A 366 5.80 -4.47 -25.35
C PRO A 366 6.35 -4.90 -23.98
N PRO A 367 5.91 -4.25 -22.89
CA PRO A 367 6.32 -4.55 -21.52
C PRO A 367 5.99 -5.98 -21.07
N HIS A 368 6.75 -6.48 -20.09
CA HIS A 368 6.47 -7.74 -19.40
C HIS A 368 6.25 -7.46 -17.91
N ILE A 369 5.18 -8.03 -17.35
CA ILE A 369 4.78 -7.93 -15.94
C ILE A 369 5.01 -9.29 -15.29
N ILE A 370 5.55 -9.32 -14.07
CA ILE A 370 5.76 -10.56 -13.33
C ILE A 370 4.76 -10.62 -12.18
N LEU A 371 3.99 -11.70 -12.10
CA LEU A 371 2.98 -11.93 -11.06
C LEU A 371 3.30 -13.18 -10.23
N GLN A 372 3.37 -13.00 -8.92
CA GLN A 372 3.53 -14.05 -7.92
C GLN A 372 2.14 -14.47 -7.41
N LEU A 373 1.82 -15.75 -7.61
CA LEU A 373 0.57 -16.38 -7.16
C LEU A 373 0.83 -17.09 -5.83
N GLU A 374 -0.10 -16.97 -4.89
CA GLU A 374 0.00 -17.62 -3.57
C GLU A 374 -0.95 -18.81 -3.46
N GLY A 375 -0.45 -19.89 -2.87
CA GLY A 375 -1.22 -21.11 -2.60
C GLY A 375 -1.30 -22.08 -3.79
N GLU A 376 -1.13 -23.36 -3.48
CA GLU A 376 -1.22 -24.48 -4.42
C GLU A 376 -2.50 -24.45 -5.26
N ALA A 377 -3.66 -24.39 -4.60
CA ALA A 377 -4.96 -24.45 -5.26
C ALA A 377 -5.21 -23.24 -6.17
N THR A 378 -4.76 -22.04 -5.77
CA THR A 378 -4.86 -20.82 -6.59
C THR A 378 -3.93 -20.89 -7.79
N VAL A 379 -2.67 -21.28 -7.61
CA VAL A 379 -1.73 -21.53 -8.71
C VAL A 379 -2.31 -22.54 -9.68
N VAL A 380 -2.78 -23.67 -9.17
CA VAL A 380 -3.36 -24.75 -9.96
C VAL A 380 -4.62 -24.28 -10.66
N HIS A 381 -5.55 -23.56 -10.01
CA HIS A 381 -6.76 -23.03 -10.64
C HIS A 381 -6.46 -21.95 -11.67
N THR A 382 -5.58 -21.00 -11.39
CA THR A 382 -5.21 -19.91 -12.30
C THR A 382 -4.47 -20.42 -13.50
N LEU A 383 -3.52 -21.34 -13.30
CA LEU A 383 -2.99 -22.14 -14.38
C LEU A 383 -4.17 -22.84 -15.05
N ILE A 384 -4.91 -23.77 -14.45
CA ILE A 384 -6.11 -24.44 -15.00
C ILE A 384 -7.24 -23.49 -15.52
N LYS A 385 -7.13 -22.15 -15.50
CA LYS A 385 -7.99 -21.24 -16.28
C LYS A 385 -7.24 -20.62 -17.47
N LEU A 386 -6.04 -20.07 -17.27
CA LEU A 386 -5.07 -19.72 -18.34
C LEU A 386 -4.65 -20.93 -19.19
N ARG A 387 -4.90 -22.11 -18.65
CA ARG A 387 -4.41 -23.44 -18.97
C ARG A 387 -5.57 -24.46 -18.73
N LEU A 388 -6.85 -24.08 -18.59
CA LEU A 388 -7.91 -24.83 -19.34
C LEU A 388 -7.98 -24.32 -20.79
N ALA A 389 -7.06 -23.42 -21.10
CA ALA A 389 -6.34 -23.42 -22.35
C ALA A 389 -4.98 -24.24 -22.37
N ARG A 390 -4.67 -25.33 -21.55
CA ARG A 390 -3.53 -26.39 -21.62
C ARG A 390 -3.02 -27.36 -20.40
N LYS A 391 -3.68 -27.59 -19.23
CA LYS A 391 -3.44 -28.44 -17.98
C LYS A 391 -2.21 -28.37 -16.96
N ASP A 392 -2.46 -28.16 -15.64
CA ASP A 392 -1.97 -28.88 -14.37
C ASP A 392 -0.75 -28.53 -13.38
N LEU A 393 -0.94 -28.82 -12.03
CA LEU A 393 -0.08 -28.99 -10.76
C LEU A 393 0.73 -27.82 -10.06
N ARG A 394 1.36 -27.85 -8.83
CA ARG A 394 1.02 -28.16 -7.36
C ARG A 394 2.09 -27.62 -6.29
N ALA A 395 1.97 -27.71 -4.92
CA ALA A 395 2.90 -27.11 -3.86
C ALA A 395 2.96 -27.68 -2.36
N VAL A 396 3.47 -26.95 -1.30
CA VAL A 396 4.00 -27.46 0.06
C VAL A 396 3.90 -26.46 1.32
N CYS A 397 4.01 -26.94 2.60
CA CYS A 397 3.94 -26.19 3.92
C CYS A 397 5.14 -26.43 4.94
N PRO A 398 5.38 -25.59 6.00
CA PRO A 398 6.53 -25.69 6.96
C PRO A 398 6.24 -26.11 8.43
N ASP A 399 7.27 -26.59 9.16
CA ASP A 399 7.15 -27.23 10.50
C ASP A 399 7.46 -26.38 11.75
N VAL A 400 8.18 -25.25 11.66
CA VAL A 400 8.61 -24.46 12.84
C VAL A 400 8.48 -22.95 12.57
N LEU A 401 8.00 -22.19 13.55
CA LEU A 401 7.83 -20.74 13.49
C LEU A 401 8.53 -20.06 14.69
N LEU A 402 9.26 -18.97 14.43
CA LEU A 402 9.90 -18.11 15.43
C LEU A 402 9.48 -16.66 15.19
N VAL A 403 9.16 -15.94 16.26
CA VAL A 403 8.66 -14.56 16.25
C VAL A 403 9.41 -13.75 17.31
N GLU A 404 10.03 -12.66 16.86
CA GLU A 404 10.70 -11.65 17.69
C GLU A 404 9.79 -10.43 17.87
N GLU A 405 10.04 -9.62 18.90
CA GLU A 405 9.15 -8.53 19.38
C GLU A 405 7.65 -8.90 19.47
N ALA A 406 7.38 -10.14 19.88
CA ALA A 406 6.04 -10.71 20.02
C ALA A 406 5.15 -9.94 21.03
N GLY A 407 5.74 -9.07 21.86
CA GLY A 407 5.04 -8.12 22.72
C GLY A 407 4.30 -7.01 21.94
N GLU A 408 4.86 -6.55 20.83
CA GLU A 408 4.31 -5.46 19.99
C GLU A 408 3.43 -5.97 18.83
N ILE A 409 3.61 -7.22 18.43
CA ILE A 409 2.90 -7.81 17.29
C ILE A 409 1.43 -8.16 17.63
N LEU A 410 0.50 -7.71 16.78
CA LEU A 410 -0.90 -8.12 16.83
C LEU A 410 -1.03 -9.64 16.78
N GLU A 411 -1.84 -10.22 17.67
CA GLU A 411 -2.11 -11.66 17.76
C GLU A 411 -2.52 -12.27 16.40
N SER A 412 -3.27 -11.53 15.59
CA SER A 412 -3.67 -11.93 14.24
C SER A 412 -2.50 -12.26 13.30
N HIS A 413 -1.37 -11.54 13.39
CA HIS A 413 -0.21 -11.78 12.53
C HIS A 413 0.55 -13.06 12.91
N ILE A 414 0.64 -13.37 14.20
CA ILE A 414 1.27 -14.60 14.68
C ILE A 414 0.42 -15.81 14.28
N LEU A 415 -0.91 -15.72 14.46
CA LEU A 415 -1.84 -16.79 14.09
C LEU A 415 -1.86 -17.06 12.58
N ALA A 416 -1.70 -16.04 11.73
CA ALA A 416 -1.66 -16.19 10.27
C ALA A 416 -0.40 -16.90 9.75
N ALA A 417 0.67 -16.97 10.54
CA ALA A 417 1.92 -17.63 10.17
C ALA A 417 1.98 -19.12 10.59
N LEU A 418 1.02 -19.60 11.38
CA LEU A 418 0.92 -21.00 11.79
C LEU A 418 0.29 -21.87 10.68
N GLY A 419 1.03 -22.86 10.17
CA GLY A 419 0.52 -23.86 9.24
C GLY A 419 0.04 -25.13 9.95
N SER A 420 -0.72 -25.98 9.25
CA SER A 420 -1.17 -27.28 9.78
C SER A 420 -0.01 -28.26 10.06
N THR A 421 1.16 -28.02 9.48
CA THR A 421 2.42 -28.74 9.74
C THR A 421 3.23 -28.15 10.88
N THR A 422 2.91 -26.96 11.40
CA THR A 422 3.73 -26.25 12.38
C THR A 422 3.64 -26.89 13.76
N LYS A 423 4.76 -27.47 14.22
CA LYS A 423 4.91 -28.21 15.47
C LYS A 423 5.46 -27.36 16.62
N HIS A 424 6.23 -26.31 16.32
CA HIS A 424 6.80 -25.41 17.31
C HIS A 424 6.55 -23.94 16.95
N LEU A 425 6.21 -23.15 17.99
CA LEU A 425 6.13 -21.70 17.98
C LEU A 425 7.07 -21.15 19.07
N ILE A 426 7.95 -20.24 18.70
CA ILE A 426 8.88 -19.55 19.61
C ILE A 426 8.51 -18.06 19.61
N LEU A 427 8.22 -17.48 20.78
CA LEU A 427 7.88 -16.06 20.94
C LEU A 427 8.90 -15.37 21.85
N ILE A 428 9.51 -14.28 21.37
CA ILE A 428 10.49 -13.47 22.09
C ILE A 428 9.98 -12.03 22.12
N GLY A 429 10.06 -11.34 23.27
CA GLY A 429 9.66 -9.94 23.44
C GLY A 429 9.54 -9.52 24.90
N ASP A 430 9.12 -8.28 25.16
CA ASP A 430 8.78 -7.81 26.51
C ASP A 430 7.25 -7.65 26.68
N HIS A 431 6.78 -7.87 27.91
CA HIS A 431 5.38 -7.73 28.34
C HIS A 431 5.28 -7.06 29.72
N LYS A 432 6.41 -6.73 30.37
CA LYS A 432 6.43 -6.40 31.80
C LYS A 432 6.07 -4.94 32.07
N TYR A 433 5.26 -4.81 33.12
CA TYR A 433 5.18 -3.60 33.94
C TYR A 433 6.56 -3.29 34.54
N VAL A 434 6.95 -2.00 34.59
CA VAL A 434 8.05 -1.55 35.45
C VAL A 434 7.68 -1.83 36.92
N SER A 435 8.12 -2.99 37.42
CA SER A 435 7.66 -3.61 38.66
C SER A 435 8.49 -3.18 39.87
N CYS A 436 8.80 -1.88 39.95
CA CYS A 436 9.54 -1.26 41.06
C CYS A 436 8.68 -0.37 41.97
N TRP A 437 7.37 -0.25 41.73
CA TRP A 437 6.49 0.71 42.43
C TRP A 437 5.46 0.09 43.41
N THR A 438 5.32 -1.23 43.48
CA THR A 438 4.34 -1.91 44.35
C THR A 438 4.83 -2.07 45.80
N GLN A 439 5.17 -0.96 46.48
CA GLN A 439 5.35 -0.98 47.94
C GLN A 439 4.90 0.27 48.71
N ILE A 440 4.23 1.24 48.08
CA ILE A 440 3.59 2.36 48.81
C ILE A 440 2.12 2.48 48.40
N ASN A 441 1.23 2.18 49.36
CA ASN A 441 -0.21 2.31 49.22
C ASN A 441 -0.66 3.77 49.05
N LEU A 442 -1.69 4.00 48.22
CA LEU A 442 -2.76 4.97 48.50
C LEU A 442 -4.04 4.57 47.72
N LYS A 443 -5.21 4.95 48.26
CA LYS A 443 -6.52 4.48 47.78
C LYS A 443 -7.16 5.45 46.77
N ALA A 444 -7.98 4.85 45.91
CA ALA A 444 -9.15 5.41 45.19
C ALA A 444 -8.97 6.11 43.83
N LYS A 445 -9.78 5.60 42.88
CA LYS A 445 -10.32 6.15 41.63
C LYS A 445 -9.48 6.24 40.34
N ASP A 446 -8.20 6.56 40.33
CA ASP A 446 -7.45 6.66 39.06
C ASP A 446 -6.62 5.41 38.72
N ARG A 447 -7.29 4.34 38.29
CA ARG A 447 -6.63 3.18 37.64
C ARG A 447 -6.37 3.47 36.14
N LEU A 448 -5.44 4.38 35.84
CA LEU A 448 -4.82 4.38 34.50
C LEU A 448 -3.82 3.21 34.44
N ASN A 449 -4.14 2.21 33.62
CA ASN A 449 -3.28 1.05 33.37
C ASN A 449 -2.13 1.44 32.43
N PHE A 450 -1.06 2.05 32.96
CA PHE A 450 0.16 2.30 32.21
C PHE A 450 0.90 0.98 31.94
N ARG A 451 0.93 0.53 30.68
CA ARG A 451 1.71 -0.63 30.23
C ARG A 451 2.53 -0.26 29.00
N GLN A 452 3.78 -0.68 29.05
CA GLN A 452 4.77 -0.51 28.00
C GLN A 452 4.42 -1.41 26.80
N LEU A 453 4.52 -0.85 25.59
CA LEU A 453 4.57 -1.53 24.29
C LEU A 453 3.42 -2.53 24.03
N ARG A 454 2.38 -2.02 23.34
CA ARG A 454 1.17 -2.75 22.98
C ARG A 454 0.82 -2.56 21.50
N PRO A 455 0.34 -3.61 20.80
CA PRO A 455 -0.11 -3.53 19.42
C PRO A 455 -1.10 -2.37 19.18
N LYS A 456 -0.84 -1.53 18.18
CA LYS A 456 -1.70 -0.35 17.92
C LYS A 456 -3.02 -0.74 17.27
N VAL A 457 -4.11 -0.09 17.70
CA VAL A 457 -5.47 -0.34 17.22
C VAL A 457 -6.15 1.00 16.92
N ASN A 458 -6.57 1.20 15.67
CA ASN A 458 -7.14 2.47 15.19
C ASN A 458 -8.48 2.84 15.85
N ASN A 459 -9.20 1.87 16.39
CA ASN A 459 -10.49 2.08 17.05
C ASN A 459 -10.34 2.00 18.57
N TYR A 460 -10.44 3.14 19.26
CA TYR A 460 -10.40 3.22 20.73
C TYR A 460 -11.45 2.32 21.40
N LEU A 461 -12.58 2.02 20.75
CA LEU A 461 -13.58 1.12 21.32
C LEU A 461 -13.04 -0.30 21.58
N LEU A 462 -12.07 -0.74 20.78
CA LEU A 462 -11.51 -2.10 20.81
C LEU A 462 -10.32 -2.25 21.75
N THR A 463 -9.90 -1.18 22.45
CA THR A 463 -8.71 -1.19 23.29
C THR A 463 -9.01 -1.61 24.73
N VAL A 464 -7.99 -2.15 25.42
CA VAL A 464 -8.02 -2.50 26.85
C VAL A 464 -8.40 -1.27 27.69
N GLU A 465 -7.93 -0.09 27.31
CA GLU A 465 -8.11 1.16 28.04
C GLU A 465 -9.59 1.62 28.02
N LYS A 466 -10.38 1.20 27.03
CA LYS A 466 -11.82 1.46 26.99
C LYS A 466 -12.61 0.59 27.98
N GLY A 467 -12.08 -0.57 28.38
CA GLY A 467 -12.75 -1.49 29.29
C GLY A 467 -13.97 -2.20 28.72
N ALA A 468 -14.13 -2.21 27.39
CA ALA A 468 -15.24 -2.90 26.69
C ALA A 468 -14.97 -4.40 26.43
N GLY A 469 -13.91 -4.97 27.00
CA GLY A 469 -13.60 -6.42 26.95
C GLY A 469 -12.95 -6.93 25.67
N PHE A 470 -12.83 -6.11 24.62
CA PHE A 470 -12.23 -6.51 23.34
C PHE A 470 -10.71 -6.68 23.39
N ASP A 471 -10.02 -5.86 24.19
CA ASP A 471 -8.59 -5.98 24.52
C ASP A 471 -7.65 -6.19 23.29
N LEU A 472 -7.98 -5.63 22.13
CA LEU A 472 -7.33 -5.93 20.84
C LEU A 472 -5.89 -5.41 20.75
N ASN A 473 -5.55 -4.38 21.53
CA ASN A 473 -4.18 -3.90 21.69
C ASN A 473 -3.34 -4.73 22.68
N ARG A 474 -3.78 -5.94 23.08
CA ARG A 474 -2.98 -6.86 23.89
C ARG A 474 -2.44 -7.99 23.01
N SER A 475 -1.11 -8.11 22.89
CA SER A 475 -0.45 -9.14 22.07
C SER A 475 -0.65 -10.57 22.61
N LEU A 476 -0.43 -11.56 21.74
CA LEU A 476 -0.46 -12.98 22.12
C LEU A 476 0.57 -13.30 23.21
N PHE A 477 1.76 -12.69 23.13
CA PHE A 477 2.81 -12.83 24.12
C PHE A 477 2.38 -12.28 25.49
N GLU A 478 1.85 -11.05 25.57
CA GLU A 478 1.31 -10.50 26.83
C GLU A 478 0.18 -11.40 27.38
N ARG A 479 -0.69 -11.92 26.52
CA ARG A 479 -1.79 -12.82 26.93
C ARG A 479 -1.29 -14.14 27.50
N LEU A 480 -0.31 -14.79 26.87
CA LEU A 480 0.25 -16.07 27.33
C LEU A 480 0.96 -15.91 28.68
N VAL A 481 1.76 -14.85 28.86
CA VAL A 481 2.45 -14.65 30.14
C VAL A 481 1.48 -14.23 31.25
N LEU A 482 0.45 -13.41 30.97
CA LEU A 482 -0.61 -13.10 31.95
C LEU A 482 -1.49 -14.32 32.32
N LYS A 483 -1.41 -15.41 31.54
CA LYS A 483 -2.05 -16.70 31.83
C LYS A 483 -1.09 -17.73 32.46
N ASP A 484 0.09 -17.28 32.87
CA ASP A 484 1.13 -18.08 33.52
C ASP A 484 1.62 -19.26 32.65
N TYR A 485 1.60 -19.07 31.33
CA TYR A 485 2.16 -20.04 30.38
C TYR A 485 3.68 -20.15 30.55
N PRO A 486 4.30 -21.33 30.36
CA PRO A 486 5.74 -21.51 30.52
C PRO A 486 6.57 -20.50 29.71
N HIS A 487 7.40 -19.73 30.40
CA HIS A 487 8.27 -18.71 29.83
C HIS A 487 9.57 -18.59 30.64
N HIS A 488 10.64 -18.12 30.01
CA HIS A 488 11.91 -17.81 30.67
C HIS A 488 12.19 -16.31 30.57
N THR A 489 12.57 -15.69 31.69
CA THR A 489 13.04 -14.29 31.70
C THR A 489 14.55 -14.28 31.63
N LEU A 490 15.13 -13.60 30.64
CA LEU A 490 16.58 -13.38 30.55
C LEU A 490 17.03 -12.37 31.60
N SER A 491 18.14 -12.65 32.29
CA SER A 491 18.70 -11.84 33.37
C SER A 491 19.90 -10.97 32.95
N SER A 492 20.38 -11.13 31.72
CA SER A 492 21.41 -10.30 31.07
C SER A 492 21.17 -10.33 29.55
N GLN A 493 21.41 -9.21 28.87
CA GLN A 493 21.05 -9.04 27.46
C GLN A 493 22.21 -8.36 26.71
N HIS A 494 22.93 -9.15 25.91
CA HIS A 494 23.99 -8.65 25.03
C HIS A 494 23.38 -8.26 23.68
N HIS A 495 23.65 -7.03 23.22
CA HIS A 495 23.02 -6.45 22.03
C HIS A 495 24.03 -6.25 20.89
N GLU A 496 23.74 -6.84 19.73
CA GLU A 496 24.30 -6.44 18.43
C GLU A 496 23.13 -6.05 17.51
N ALA A 497 23.35 -5.10 16.60
CA ALA A 497 22.29 -4.46 15.83
C ALA A 497 22.39 -4.77 14.33
N GLN A 498 21.25 -4.90 13.65
CA GLN A 498 21.04 -4.29 12.34
C GLN A 498 19.57 -4.28 11.86
N ASP A 499 19.13 -3.09 11.45
CA ASP A 499 18.06 -2.76 10.48
C ASP A 499 16.82 -3.65 10.34
N ILE A 500 15.68 -3.18 10.87
CA ILE A 500 14.40 -3.01 10.14
C ILE A 500 13.64 -1.86 10.81
N ALA A 501 13.02 -0.97 10.02
CA ALA A 501 12.31 0.21 10.51
C ALA A 501 10.83 0.18 10.17
N ASP A 502 9.99 0.62 11.11
CA ASP A 502 8.54 0.76 10.91
C ASP A 502 8.03 2.21 11.11
N ARG A 503 6.96 2.55 10.38
CA ARG A 503 6.38 3.91 10.20
C ARG A 503 4.86 3.76 10.21
N LYS A 504 3.99 4.56 10.84
CA LYS A 504 4.03 5.87 11.53
C LYS A 504 2.75 5.99 12.38
N ASP A 505 2.69 6.98 13.28
CA ASP A 505 1.45 7.73 13.55
C ASP A 505 1.65 9.23 13.34
N LEU A 506 0.77 9.88 12.57
CA LEU A 506 0.82 11.32 12.29
C LEU A 506 -0.53 11.99 12.58
N SER A 507 -0.90 12.08 13.86
CA SER A 507 -2.17 12.67 14.31
C SER A 507 -1.99 13.68 15.46
N SER A 508 -1.29 14.80 15.21
CA SER A 508 -1.44 15.99 16.06
C SER A 508 -1.19 17.29 15.29
N THR A 509 -2.14 18.23 15.39
CA THR A 509 -2.30 19.37 14.47
C THR A 509 -1.60 20.67 14.93
N SER A 510 -0.51 20.59 15.70
CA SER A 510 0.37 21.77 15.91
C SER A 510 1.83 21.39 16.16
N SER A 511 2.71 21.80 15.25
CA SER A 511 4.16 21.62 15.33
C SER A 511 4.78 22.58 16.36
N LYS A 512 5.01 22.10 17.58
CA LYS A 512 5.75 22.86 18.62
C LYS A 512 7.25 22.90 18.27
N GLN A 513 7.89 24.04 18.56
CA GLN A 513 9.31 24.32 18.31
C GLN A 513 9.87 25.25 19.40
N ASN A 514 11.17 25.16 19.67
CA ASN A 514 11.92 25.98 20.61
C ASN A 514 13.30 26.30 20.02
N SER A 515 13.48 27.53 19.52
CA SER A 515 14.73 27.98 18.87
C SER A 515 15.95 27.83 19.78
N HIS A 516 15.84 28.22 21.05
CA HIS A 516 16.97 28.21 21.97
C HIS A 516 17.50 26.80 22.22
N GLU A 517 16.62 25.80 22.33
CA GLU A 517 17.05 24.40 22.38
C GLU A 517 17.69 23.92 21.07
N VAL A 518 17.19 24.37 19.91
CA VAL A 518 17.83 24.07 18.61
C VAL A 518 19.25 24.62 18.59
N ASP A 519 19.42 25.91 18.84
CA ASP A 519 20.72 26.58 18.81
C ASP A 519 21.71 25.91 19.81
N MET A 520 21.22 25.54 21.00
CA MET A 520 22.01 24.85 22.02
C MET A 520 22.44 23.44 21.57
N VAL A 521 21.53 22.63 21.00
CA VAL A 521 21.84 21.32 20.41
C VAL A 521 22.96 21.45 19.37
N LEU A 522 22.90 22.47 18.51
CA LEU A 522 23.89 22.66 17.44
C LEU A 522 25.28 22.98 17.97
N LYS A 523 25.39 23.86 18.96
CA LYS A 523 26.68 24.14 19.61
C LYS A 523 27.22 22.90 20.34
N ILE A 524 26.36 22.09 20.96
CA ILE A 524 26.74 20.83 21.61
C ILE A 524 27.26 19.80 20.59
N VAL A 525 26.53 19.56 19.49
CA VAL A 525 26.97 18.66 18.42
C VAL A 525 28.29 19.13 17.82
N LYS A 526 28.43 20.44 17.55
CA LYS A 526 29.66 21.03 17.03
C LYS A 526 30.83 20.83 18.00
N TYR A 527 30.62 21.07 19.29
CA TYR A 527 31.63 20.85 20.33
C TYR A 527 32.05 19.38 20.42
N LEU A 528 31.11 18.43 20.42
CA LEU A 528 31.40 16.99 20.44
C LEU A 528 32.15 16.54 19.18
N ALA A 529 31.79 17.07 18.00
CA ALA A 529 32.53 16.84 16.77
C ALA A 529 33.98 17.40 16.83
N GLN A 530 34.17 18.54 17.49
CA GLN A 530 35.51 19.11 17.77
C GLN A 530 36.28 18.32 18.84
N GLN A 531 35.62 17.53 19.70
CA GLN A 531 36.23 16.51 20.58
C GLN A 531 36.46 15.16 19.89
N GLY A 532 36.38 15.10 18.55
CA GLY A 532 36.74 13.90 17.79
C GLY A 532 35.67 12.80 17.78
N TYR A 533 34.50 13.03 18.38
CA TYR A 533 33.35 12.14 18.19
C TYR A 533 32.81 12.32 16.76
N SER A 534 32.71 11.24 16.00
CA SER A 534 32.24 11.30 14.62
C SER A 534 30.71 11.42 14.54
N THR A 535 30.19 12.08 13.50
CA THR A 535 28.75 12.43 13.39
C THR A 535 27.83 11.23 13.22
N ASP A 536 28.36 10.08 12.76
CA ASP A 536 27.70 8.78 12.70
C ASP A 536 27.46 8.15 14.09
N LYS A 537 28.22 8.57 15.12
CA LYS A 537 28.08 8.11 16.52
C LYS A 537 27.15 8.99 17.35
N MET A 538 26.49 9.95 16.72
CA MET A 538 25.61 10.93 17.35
C MET A 538 24.22 10.92 16.72
N VAL A 539 23.20 10.87 17.56
CA VAL A 539 21.81 11.10 17.16
C VAL A 539 21.21 12.24 17.97
N VAL A 540 20.47 13.12 17.30
CA VAL A 540 19.59 14.09 17.93
C VAL A 540 18.16 13.58 17.88
N LEU A 541 17.55 13.45 19.04
CA LEU A 541 16.15 13.06 19.21
C LEU A 541 15.32 14.24 19.69
N THR A 542 14.10 14.34 19.21
CA THR A 542 13.12 15.29 19.72
C THR A 542 11.71 14.69 19.69
N PRO A 543 10.83 15.00 20.64
CA PRO A 543 9.47 14.48 20.58
C PRO A 543 8.68 15.08 19.41
N TYR A 544 8.95 16.32 19.00
CA TYR A 544 8.07 17.10 18.14
C TYR A 544 8.58 17.26 16.71
N LEU A 545 7.72 16.94 15.73
CA LEU A 545 7.99 17.15 14.30
C LEU A 545 8.33 18.61 13.94
N GLY A 546 7.79 19.59 14.68
CA GLY A 546 8.14 21.01 14.51
C GLY A 546 9.59 21.31 14.89
N GLN A 547 10.05 20.78 16.02
CA GLN A 547 11.44 20.89 16.44
C GLN A 547 12.37 20.13 15.49
N LEU A 548 11.97 18.96 15.00
CA LEU A 548 12.73 18.18 14.02
C LEU A 548 12.88 18.93 12.69
N HIS A 549 11.81 19.60 12.23
CA HIS A 549 11.85 20.47 11.05
C HIS A 549 12.80 21.66 11.27
N LYS A 550 12.69 22.35 12.41
CA LYS A 550 13.56 23.49 12.74
C LYS A 550 15.04 23.10 12.86
N LEU A 551 15.34 21.98 13.53
CA LEU A 551 16.69 21.41 13.61
C LEU A 551 17.26 21.20 12.21
N ARG A 552 16.46 20.67 11.27
CA ARG A 552 16.86 20.48 9.87
C ARG A 552 17.09 21.76 9.11
N GLU A 553 16.23 22.77 9.31
CA GLU A 553 16.37 24.06 8.65
C GLU A 553 17.67 24.77 9.06
N VAL A 554 17.97 24.83 10.36
CA VAL A 554 19.20 25.47 10.84
C VAL A 554 20.45 24.65 10.47
N LEU A 555 20.39 23.31 10.55
CA LEU A 555 21.49 22.45 10.08
C LEU A 555 21.78 22.61 8.59
N LYS A 556 20.74 22.69 7.75
CA LYS A 556 20.89 22.95 6.30
C LYS A 556 21.61 24.28 6.02
N ASN A 557 21.50 25.26 6.92
CA ASN A 557 22.10 26.58 6.76
C ASN A 557 23.54 26.68 7.33
N GLU A 558 23.86 25.95 8.42
CA GLU A 558 25.20 26.02 9.05
C GLU A 558 26.18 24.90 8.67
N ALA A 559 25.73 23.69 8.31
CA ALA A 559 26.62 22.59 7.90
C ALA A 559 25.91 21.47 7.11
N ASP A 560 26.28 21.30 5.83
CA ASP A 560 25.79 20.32 4.83
C ASP A 560 25.33 18.93 5.36
N PRO A 561 24.00 18.67 5.46
CA PRO A 561 23.46 17.39 5.93
C PRO A 561 22.29 16.88 5.06
N LEU A 562 22.55 15.88 4.20
CA LEU A 562 21.47 15.10 3.59
C LEU A 562 20.88 14.12 4.63
N LEU A 563 19.61 13.73 4.43
CA LEU A 563 18.79 13.05 5.45
C LEU A 563 18.63 11.54 5.19
N ASN A 564 18.14 10.80 6.18
CA ASN A 564 17.51 9.50 5.95
C ASN A 564 16.09 9.70 5.38
N ASP A 565 15.68 8.83 4.45
CA ASP A 565 14.36 8.87 3.80
C ASP A 565 13.17 8.57 4.74
N LEU A 566 13.46 8.25 6.01
CA LEU A 566 12.48 7.87 7.01
C LEU A 566 11.73 9.02 7.72
N ASP A 567 12.06 10.29 7.47
CA ASP A 567 11.27 11.42 8.00
C ASP A 567 10.89 12.50 6.96
N SER A 568 11.55 12.52 5.79
CA SER A 568 11.24 13.46 4.71
C SER A 568 9.77 13.36 4.27
N HIS A 569 9.24 12.14 4.22
CA HIS A 569 7.84 11.86 3.86
C HIS A 569 6.83 12.42 4.88
N ASP A 570 7.19 12.61 6.15
CA ASP A 570 6.29 13.21 7.17
C ASP A 570 6.26 14.72 7.09
N LEU A 571 7.41 15.34 6.88
CA LEU A 571 7.49 16.79 6.67
C LEU A 571 6.77 17.22 5.38
N VAL A 572 6.85 16.41 4.32
CA VAL A 572 6.07 16.62 3.09
C VAL A 572 4.57 16.37 3.32
N LYS A 573 4.18 15.31 4.05
CA LYS A 573 2.77 15.02 4.38
C LYS A 573 2.14 16.10 5.30
N ALA A 574 2.95 16.75 6.12
CA ALA A 574 2.56 17.88 6.97
C ALA A 574 2.61 19.26 6.25
N GLY A 575 3.02 19.32 4.97
CA GLY A 575 3.08 20.56 4.19
C GLY A 575 4.27 21.48 4.47
N LEU A 576 5.34 20.98 5.10
CA LEU A 576 6.46 21.78 5.61
C LEU A 576 7.72 21.78 4.72
N LEU A 577 7.72 21.08 3.57
CA LEU A 577 8.85 21.03 2.63
C LEU A 577 8.41 21.00 1.17
N TYR A 578 9.14 21.71 0.30
CA TYR A 578 9.09 21.59 -1.15
C TYR A 578 10.30 20.82 -1.69
N ALA A 579 10.10 20.04 -2.75
CA ALA A 579 11.06 19.04 -3.21
C ALA A 579 12.10 19.58 -4.22
N SER A 580 13.21 20.12 -3.72
CA SER A 580 14.46 20.27 -4.50
C SER A 580 15.70 20.58 -3.64
N ALA A 581 16.67 19.65 -3.62
CA ALA A 581 18.12 19.84 -3.43
C ALA A 581 18.81 18.47 -3.48
N SER A 582 19.95 18.34 -4.17
CA SER A 582 20.62 17.07 -4.46
C SER A 582 22.10 17.03 -4.02
N ASP A 583 22.49 15.91 -3.42
CA ASP A 583 23.81 15.23 -3.39
C ASP A 583 25.13 16.00 -3.33
N VAL A 584 25.83 15.84 -2.18
CA VAL A 584 27.25 15.40 -2.10
C VAL A 584 27.39 14.41 -0.92
N THR A 585 28.33 13.46 -1.00
CA THR A 585 28.57 12.42 0.01
C THR A 585 29.47 12.88 1.18
N LYS A 586 28.86 13.10 2.36
CA LYS A 586 29.54 13.17 3.67
C LYS A 586 28.71 12.45 4.75
N ALA A 587 29.36 12.01 5.83
CA ALA A 587 28.73 11.28 6.94
C ALA A 587 27.72 12.17 7.70
N ARG A 588 26.49 11.68 7.85
CA ARG A 588 25.31 12.46 8.21
C ARG A 588 25.03 12.38 9.71
N LEU A 589 24.89 13.53 10.38
CA LEU A 589 24.33 13.59 11.74
C LEU A 589 22.88 13.10 11.69
N ARG A 590 22.52 12.12 12.52
CA ARG A 590 21.17 11.56 12.51
C ARG A 590 20.22 12.42 13.33
N LEU A 591 19.06 12.75 12.74
CA LEU A 591 17.97 13.49 13.38
C LEU A 591 16.69 12.67 13.25
N ALA A 592 16.03 12.34 14.36
CA ALA A 592 14.79 11.57 14.36
C ALA A 592 13.80 12.06 15.44
N THR A 593 12.53 11.65 15.33
CA THR A 593 11.63 11.71 16.50
C THR A 593 11.92 10.55 17.46
N ILE A 594 11.55 10.69 18.73
CA ILE A 594 11.67 9.59 19.71
C ILE A 594 10.92 8.34 19.22
N ASP A 595 9.71 8.52 18.69
CA ASP A 595 8.88 7.42 18.18
C ASP A 595 9.51 6.73 16.95
N ASN A 596 10.18 7.48 16.06
CA ASN A 596 10.82 6.94 14.85
C ASN A 596 12.24 6.40 15.13
N TYR A 597 12.72 6.43 16.38
CA TYR A 597 14.02 5.90 16.81
C TYR A 597 13.87 4.78 17.86
N GLN A 598 12.67 4.20 17.97
CA GLN A 598 12.43 3.00 18.75
C GLN A 598 13.13 1.80 18.10
N GLY A 599 13.62 0.85 18.90
CA GLY A 599 14.45 -0.28 18.45
C GLY A 599 15.90 0.09 18.12
N GLU A 600 16.20 1.36 17.87
CA GLU A 600 17.54 1.82 17.50
C GLU A 600 18.32 2.41 18.69
N GLU A 601 19.65 2.46 18.56
CA GLU A 601 20.55 2.98 19.60
C GLU A 601 21.77 3.69 18.99
N SER A 602 22.41 4.56 19.79
CA SER A 602 23.58 5.35 19.40
C SER A 602 24.58 5.44 20.57
N PRO A 603 25.90 5.51 20.31
CA PRO A 603 26.90 5.85 21.32
C PRO A 603 26.52 7.11 22.10
N LEU A 604 26.25 8.21 21.39
CA LEU A 604 25.81 9.47 21.97
C LEU A 604 24.41 9.84 21.50
N VAL A 605 23.55 10.22 22.44
CA VAL A 605 22.17 10.67 22.20
C VAL A 605 21.99 12.06 22.80
N ILE A 606 21.52 13.00 21.98
CA ILE A 606 21.20 14.38 22.40
C ILE A 606 19.69 14.57 22.23
N VAL A 607 19.01 15.01 23.28
CA VAL A 607 17.55 15.11 23.32
C VAL A 607 17.11 16.55 23.51
N SER A 608 16.26 17.06 22.62
CA SER A 608 15.57 18.36 22.78
C SER A 608 14.10 18.14 23.11
N LEU A 609 13.72 18.42 24.36
CA LEU A 609 12.36 18.22 24.89
C LEU A 609 11.32 19.22 24.35
N THR A 610 11.76 20.34 23.79
CA THR A 610 10.97 21.40 23.11
C THR A 610 9.99 22.20 23.99
N ARG A 611 9.39 21.59 25.01
CA ARG A 611 8.29 22.21 25.76
C ARG A 611 8.83 23.16 26.84
N SER A 612 8.64 24.45 26.59
CA SER A 612 8.82 25.54 27.55
C SER A 612 7.62 26.48 27.41
N ASN A 613 6.75 26.57 28.42
CA ASN A 613 5.54 27.41 28.39
C ASN A 613 4.99 27.69 29.80
N SER A 614 4.23 28.78 29.94
CA SER A 614 3.57 29.24 31.17
C SER A 614 2.49 28.29 31.69
N ASP A 615 1.79 27.61 30.78
CA ASP A 615 0.68 26.71 31.11
C ASP A 615 1.15 25.39 31.73
N ASN A 616 2.47 25.15 31.69
CA ASN A 616 3.13 23.90 32.07
C ASN A 616 2.60 22.68 31.31
N ASP A 617 2.10 22.87 30.08
CA ASP A 617 1.69 21.75 29.23
C ASP A 617 2.91 21.12 28.54
N ILE A 618 3.10 19.83 28.75
CA ILE A 618 4.11 19.01 28.07
C ILE A 618 3.50 18.14 26.95
N GLY A 619 2.21 18.32 26.66
CA GLY A 619 1.49 17.54 25.66
C GLY A 619 1.70 16.03 25.89
N PHE A 620 2.07 15.32 24.83
CA PHE A 620 2.25 13.88 24.87
C PHE A 620 3.52 13.37 25.58
N MET A 621 4.43 14.26 26.03
CA MET A 621 5.56 13.86 26.90
C MET A 621 5.14 13.58 28.35
N MET A 622 3.83 13.62 28.65
CA MET A 622 3.24 13.05 29.86
C MET A 622 3.29 11.51 29.91
N SER A 623 3.54 10.85 28.77
CA SER A 623 3.64 9.39 28.62
C SER A 623 4.93 8.86 29.27
N PRO A 624 4.86 7.94 30.24
CA PRO A 624 6.03 7.26 30.79
C PRO A 624 6.79 6.44 29.74
N GLU A 625 6.07 5.89 28.77
CA GLU A 625 6.61 5.04 27.70
C GLU A 625 7.61 5.82 26.84
N ARG A 626 7.24 7.06 26.44
CA ARG A 626 8.14 7.95 25.68
C ARG A 626 9.36 8.41 26.48
N LEU A 627 9.24 8.56 27.80
CA LEU A 627 10.41 8.78 28.65
C LEU A 627 11.31 7.55 28.66
N ASN A 628 10.76 6.33 28.82
CA ASN A 628 11.59 5.12 28.84
C ASN A 628 12.30 4.84 27.51
N VAL A 629 11.62 5.02 26.37
CA VAL A 629 12.24 4.92 25.05
C VAL A 629 13.40 5.92 24.94
N LEU A 630 13.18 7.19 25.24
CA LEU A 630 14.19 8.26 25.25
C LEU A 630 15.42 7.91 26.09
N LEU A 631 15.24 7.39 27.31
CA LEU A 631 16.32 7.04 28.23
C LEU A 631 17.15 5.82 27.78
N SER A 632 16.57 4.93 26.98
CA SER A 632 17.18 3.65 26.58
C SER A 632 17.87 3.66 25.21
N ARG A 633 18.01 4.82 24.55
CA ARG A 633 18.64 4.91 23.22
C ARG A 633 20.17 5.07 23.23
N ALA A 634 20.77 5.36 24.39
CA ALA A 634 22.18 5.75 24.51
C ALA A 634 23.04 4.62 25.07
N ARG A 635 24.19 4.33 24.43
CA ARG A 635 25.19 3.39 24.95
C ARG A 635 26.19 4.07 25.90
N ASP A 636 26.77 5.19 25.48
CA ASP A 636 27.89 5.83 26.18
C ASP A 636 27.50 7.16 26.86
N GLY A 637 26.59 7.94 26.25
CA GLY A 637 26.22 9.26 26.77
C GLY A 637 24.85 9.77 26.33
N LEU A 638 24.06 10.23 27.30
CA LEU A 638 22.73 10.81 27.10
C LEU A 638 22.69 12.26 27.61
N PHE A 639 22.40 13.20 26.71
CA PHE A 639 22.29 14.62 27.03
C PHE A 639 20.86 15.10 26.81
N ILE A 640 20.18 15.55 27.87
CA ILE A 640 18.78 16.01 27.79
C ILE A 640 18.71 17.52 28.00
N ILE A 641 18.12 18.22 27.04
CA ILE A 641 18.00 19.68 26.99
C ILE A 641 16.50 20.03 27.03
N GLY A 642 16.09 20.88 27.97
CA GLY A 642 14.70 21.31 28.11
C GLY A 642 14.41 22.05 29.41
N ASN A 643 13.19 22.60 29.52
CA ASN A 643 12.78 23.39 30.69
C ASN A 643 12.27 22.50 31.83
N ALA A 644 13.14 22.18 32.79
CA ALA A 644 12.79 21.39 33.98
C ALA A 644 11.55 21.92 34.73
N ASN A 645 11.35 23.23 34.83
CA ASN A 645 10.20 23.81 35.54
C ASN A 645 8.88 23.51 34.83
N THR A 646 8.81 23.66 33.50
CA THR A 646 7.62 23.32 32.70
C THR A 646 7.26 21.85 32.82
N PHE A 647 8.26 20.95 32.89
CA PHE A 647 8.03 19.51 33.04
C PHE A 647 7.61 19.13 34.47
N MET A 648 8.29 19.62 35.50
CA MET A 648 7.94 19.33 36.90
C MET A 648 6.55 19.85 37.29
N ARG A 649 6.17 21.04 36.83
CA ARG A 649 4.88 21.69 37.17
C ARG A 649 3.72 21.23 36.29
N SER A 650 3.92 20.24 35.42
CA SER A 650 2.87 19.83 34.49
C SER A 650 1.72 19.09 35.18
N ARG A 651 0.49 19.52 34.90
CA ARG A 651 -0.74 18.90 35.46
C ARG A 651 -0.89 17.42 35.12
N ARG A 652 -0.25 16.94 34.05
CA ARG A 652 -0.27 15.54 33.62
C ARG A 652 1.16 15.11 33.32
N GLY A 653 1.64 14.09 34.03
CA GLY A 653 3.03 13.61 33.93
C GLY A 653 4.05 14.36 34.79
N GLY A 654 3.72 15.49 35.41
CA GLY A 654 4.68 16.29 36.20
C GLY A 654 5.28 15.56 37.41
N GLU A 655 4.54 14.64 38.03
CA GLU A 655 5.07 13.78 39.09
C GLU A 655 6.17 12.83 38.60
N LEU A 656 6.01 12.25 37.42
CA LEU A 656 7.00 11.35 36.81
C LEU A 656 8.28 12.13 36.53
N TRP A 657 8.17 13.27 35.87
CA TRP A 657 9.32 14.14 35.55
C TRP A 657 9.98 14.69 36.82
N THR A 658 9.20 15.00 37.86
CA THR A 658 9.73 15.40 39.17
C THR A 658 10.54 14.29 39.82
N LYS A 659 10.05 13.03 39.82
CA LYS A 659 10.78 11.87 40.33
C LYS A 659 12.06 11.60 39.53
N PHE A 660 11.97 11.62 38.20
CA PHE A 660 13.12 11.44 37.30
C PHE A 660 14.20 12.52 37.50
N LEU A 661 13.81 13.80 37.55
CA LEU A 661 14.75 14.91 37.78
C LEU A 661 15.30 14.90 39.23
N ALA A 662 14.55 14.40 40.21
CA ALA A 662 15.08 14.19 41.56
C ALA A 662 16.18 13.12 41.59
N LEU A 663 16.04 12.02 40.84
CA LEU A 663 17.09 11.00 40.69
C LEU A 663 18.35 11.59 40.04
N LEU A 664 18.22 12.28 38.89
CA LEU A 664 19.35 12.95 38.25
C LEU A 664 20.02 14.00 39.16
N ARG A 665 19.24 14.75 39.94
CA ARG A 665 19.76 15.71 40.93
C ARG A 665 20.55 15.00 42.03
N SER A 666 20.08 13.86 42.53
CA SER A 666 20.78 13.08 43.57
C SER A 666 22.13 12.52 43.10
N GLN A 667 22.29 12.29 41.79
CA GLN A 667 23.54 11.85 41.15
C GLN A 667 24.42 13.02 40.65
N GLY A 668 24.04 14.27 40.88
CA GLY A 668 24.79 15.44 40.41
C GLY A 668 24.74 15.67 38.89
N CYS A 669 23.81 15.03 38.19
CA CYS A 669 23.68 15.03 36.72
C CYS A 669 22.73 16.12 36.18
N ILE A 670 22.40 17.15 36.98
CA ILE A 670 21.63 18.32 36.53
C ILE A 670 22.55 19.55 36.56
N TYR A 671 22.57 20.26 35.45
CA TYR A 671 23.38 21.47 35.23
C TYR A 671 22.51 22.57 34.63
N ASP A 672 22.81 23.83 34.93
CA ASP A 672 22.14 25.00 34.31
C ASP A 672 22.69 25.33 32.91
N GLY A 673 23.42 24.39 32.29
CA GLY A 673 24.08 24.52 31.00
C GLY A 673 24.88 23.27 30.64
N PHE A 674 25.59 23.28 29.51
CA PHE A 674 26.38 22.13 29.07
C PHE A 674 27.80 22.15 29.68
N PRO A 675 28.24 21.09 30.38
CA PRO A 675 29.59 21.02 30.92
C PRO A 675 30.63 20.74 29.81
N ILE A 676 31.67 21.57 29.76
CA ILE A 676 32.82 21.42 28.85
C ILE A 676 34.13 21.25 29.64
N LYS A 677 35.10 20.57 29.03
CA LYS A 677 36.47 20.37 29.53
C LYS A 677 37.44 20.48 28.37
N CYS A 678 38.53 21.22 28.54
CA CYS A 678 39.61 21.22 27.55
C CYS A 678 40.55 20.02 27.79
N GLU A 679 40.67 19.10 26.84
CA GLU A 679 41.59 17.94 26.99
C GLU A 679 43.07 18.34 27.06
N ARG A 680 43.48 19.41 26.35
CA ARG A 680 44.82 19.99 26.48
C ARG A 680 45.05 20.69 27.83
N HIS A 681 44.00 21.19 28.48
CA HIS A 681 44.09 21.94 29.73
C HIS A 681 43.03 21.45 30.73
N PRO A 682 43.22 20.28 31.39
CA PRO A 682 42.19 19.61 32.19
C PRO A 682 41.63 20.42 33.36
N SER A 683 42.36 21.42 33.85
CA SER A 683 41.93 22.39 34.87
C SER A 683 40.88 23.39 34.38
N ARG A 684 40.63 23.47 33.07
CA ARG A 684 39.66 24.38 32.45
C ARG A 684 38.35 23.64 32.17
N GLN A 685 37.52 23.58 33.19
CA GLN A 685 36.17 23.04 33.16
C GLN A 685 35.16 24.16 33.40
N ARG A 686 34.10 24.23 32.59
CA ARG A 686 33.06 25.27 32.70
C ARG A 686 31.70 24.70 32.29
N VAL A 687 30.63 25.29 32.81
CA VAL A 687 29.25 25.01 32.36
C VAL A 687 28.79 26.19 31.50
N LEU A 688 28.32 25.91 30.29
CA LEU A 688 27.90 26.92 29.31
C LEU A 688 26.37 26.98 29.24
N ALA A 689 25.78 28.10 29.64
CA ALA A 689 24.32 28.23 29.75
C ALA A 689 23.65 28.75 28.46
N SER A 690 24.41 29.44 27.59
CA SER A 690 23.90 30.02 26.35
C SER A 690 24.70 29.55 25.11
N PRO A 691 24.07 29.50 23.92
CA PRO A 691 24.77 29.17 22.67
C PRO A 691 25.96 30.09 22.34
N SER A 692 25.91 31.35 22.75
CA SER A 692 27.00 32.33 22.59
C SER A 692 28.24 31.99 23.42
N ASP A 693 28.07 31.34 24.58
CA ASP A 693 29.21 31.03 25.47
C ASP A 693 30.20 30.06 24.82
N PHE A 694 29.74 29.19 23.89
CA PHE A 694 30.60 28.28 23.14
C PHE A 694 31.58 29.05 22.23
N GLU A 695 31.15 30.15 21.63
CA GLU A 695 31.99 30.95 20.73
C GLU A 695 33.05 31.75 21.50
N VAL A 696 32.70 32.21 22.72
CA VAL A 696 33.62 32.96 23.57
C VAL A 696 34.59 32.04 24.34
N HIS A 697 34.18 30.82 24.69
CA HIS A 697 34.93 29.97 25.62
C HIS A 697 35.53 28.70 25.01
N CYS A 698 34.93 28.15 23.95
CA CYS A 698 35.46 26.97 23.24
C CYS A 698 35.22 26.98 21.71
N PRO A 699 35.62 28.05 20.97
CA PRO A 699 35.27 28.21 19.56
C PRO A 699 35.76 27.08 18.65
N ASP A 700 36.95 26.55 18.93
CA ASP A 700 37.61 25.44 18.20
C ASP A 700 37.59 24.13 19.02
N GLY A 701 36.72 24.01 20.03
CA GLY A 701 36.53 22.82 20.87
C GLY A 701 37.44 22.73 22.11
N GLY A 702 38.68 23.22 22.05
CA GLY A 702 39.47 23.44 23.27
C GLY A 702 39.10 24.76 23.95
N CYS A 703 39.95 25.30 24.82
CA CYS A 703 39.72 26.62 25.43
C CYS A 703 40.10 27.80 24.52
N ALA A 704 39.62 29.00 24.81
CA ALA A 704 39.84 30.25 24.03
C ALA A 704 41.30 30.75 23.85
N GLU A 705 42.30 30.02 24.35
CA GLU A 705 43.73 30.29 24.13
C GLU A 705 44.20 29.95 22.71
N PRO A 706 45.27 30.56 22.19
CA PRO A 706 45.83 30.18 20.89
C PRO A 706 46.35 28.74 20.90
N CYS A 707 46.26 28.03 19.76
CA CYS A 707 46.76 26.66 19.65
C CYS A 707 48.29 26.54 19.75
N GLY A 708 49.02 27.59 19.34
CA GLY A 708 50.47 27.75 19.50
C GLY A 708 51.36 26.74 18.75
N THR A 709 50.77 25.78 18.04
CA THR A 709 51.49 24.69 17.36
C THR A 709 51.85 25.09 15.93
N MET A 710 53.04 24.71 15.45
CA MET A 710 53.51 25.03 14.10
C MET A 710 52.81 24.18 13.03
N LEU A 711 52.47 24.77 11.88
CA LEU A 711 51.93 24.04 10.73
C LEU A 711 53.06 23.34 9.94
N ASN A 712 52.69 22.39 9.08
CA ASN A 712 53.62 21.62 8.24
C ASN A 712 54.54 22.49 7.34
N CYS A 713 54.15 23.74 7.06
CA CYS A 713 55.00 24.67 6.30
C CYS A 713 56.20 25.21 7.09
N GLY A 714 56.35 24.90 8.39
CA GLY A 714 57.48 25.30 9.24
C GLY A 714 57.59 26.79 9.58
N HIS A 715 56.91 27.66 8.85
CA HIS A 715 56.98 29.12 8.97
C HIS A 715 55.79 29.77 9.69
N HIS A 716 54.63 29.10 9.72
CA HIS A 716 53.38 29.67 10.25
C HIS A 716 52.79 28.82 11.36
N VAL A 717 52.42 29.46 12.47
CA VAL A 717 51.66 28.84 13.57
C VAL A 717 50.19 28.66 13.20
N CYS A 718 49.54 27.68 13.83
CA CYS A 718 48.10 27.43 13.68
C CYS A 718 47.30 28.68 14.10
N PRO A 719 46.41 29.23 13.23
CA PRO A 719 45.64 30.44 13.53
C PRO A 719 44.43 30.20 14.45
N SER A 720 44.03 28.94 14.64
CA SER A 720 42.91 28.55 15.50
C SER A 720 43.24 28.68 16.99
N LYS A 721 42.19 28.73 17.81
CA LYS A 721 42.29 28.51 19.26
C LYS A 721 42.64 27.06 19.56
N CYS A 722 42.87 26.77 20.83
CA CYS A 722 43.13 25.42 21.31
C CYS A 722 42.03 24.48 20.80
N HIS A 723 42.44 23.36 20.22
CA HIS A 723 41.58 22.36 19.60
C HIS A 723 42.17 20.97 19.82
N GLN A 724 41.36 19.92 19.66
CA GLN A 724 41.79 18.55 19.99
C GLN A 724 42.67 17.90 18.90
N LEU A 725 42.58 18.33 17.63
CA LEU A 725 43.44 17.78 16.56
C LEU A 725 44.94 17.90 16.92
N HIS A 726 45.56 16.74 17.17
CA HIS A 726 46.97 16.63 17.57
C HIS A 726 47.96 16.71 16.40
N ASP A 727 47.50 16.48 15.17
CA ASP A 727 48.33 16.36 13.97
C ASP A 727 48.13 17.55 13.01
N HIS A 728 49.02 18.54 13.10
CA HIS A 728 49.07 19.70 12.20
C HIS A 728 49.80 19.42 10.88
N SER A 729 50.34 18.21 10.65
CA SER A 729 51.05 17.89 9.40
C SER A 729 50.13 17.91 8.17
N LYS A 730 48.85 17.58 8.36
CA LYS A 730 47.81 17.55 7.32
C LYS A 730 47.04 18.85 7.19
N MET A 731 47.30 19.85 8.03
CA MET A 731 46.59 21.13 8.01
C MET A 731 47.21 22.06 6.97
N ALA A 732 46.49 22.33 5.89
CA ALA A 732 46.93 23.23 4.82
C ALA A 732 47.11 24.67 5.34
N CYS A 733 48.29 25.26 5.13
CA CYS A 733 48.56 26.64 5.51
C CYS A 733 47.84 27.62 4.58
N GLY A 734 46.76 28.22 5.09
CA GLY A 734 45.97 29.24 4.38
C GLY A 734 46.57 30.66 4.38
N HIS A 735 47.78 30.85 4.91
CA HIS A 735 48.43 32.17 4.90
C HIS A 735 48.66 32.64 3.46
N LEU A 736 48.36 33.91 3.18
CA LEU A 736 48.44 34.49 1.85
C LEU A 736 49.87 34.95 1.57
N MET A 737 50.50 34.33 0.58
CA MET A 737 51.80 34.73 0.05
C MET A 737 51.59 35.73 -1.09
N TYR A 738 52.48 36.71 -1.19
CA TYR A 738 52.48 37.75 -2.21
C TYR A 738 53.86 37.78 -2.89
N ASP A 739 53.86 37.85 -4.21
CA ASP A 739 55.08 38.05 -5.02
C ASP A 739 54.69 38.71 -6.35
N LYS A 740 55.67 39.08 -7.17
CA LYS A 740 55.44 39.60 -8.51
C LYS A 740 55.38 38.49 -9.56
N CYS A 741 54.71 38.77 -10.67
CA CYS A 741 54.69 37.85 -11.81
C CYS A 741 56.04 37.83 -12.56
N PRO A 742 56.32 36.81 -13.39
CA PRO A 742 57.57 36.73 -14.15
C PRO A 742 57.84 37.90 -15.13
N ALA A 743 56.83 38.73 -15.41
CA ALA A 743 56.95 39.94 -16.23
C ALA A 743 57.00 41.24 -15.38
N ASP A 744 57.10 41.13 -14.05
CA ASP A 744 57.17 42.18 -13.02
C ASP A 744 56.00 43.19 -12.97
N ARG A 745 54.91 42.93 -13.69
CA ARG A 745 53.76 43.85 -13.85
C ARG A 745 52.57 43.62 -12.91
N HIS A 746 52.45 42.43 -12.32
CA HIS A 746 51.26 42.01 -11.58
C HIS A 746 51.63 41.32 -10.27
N THR A 747 51.01 41.74 -9.17
CA THR A 747 51.09 41.00 -7.90
C THR A 747 50.31 39.70 -8.00
N LEU A 748 51.00 38.59 -7.78
CA LEU A 748 50.43 37.27 -7.57
C LEU A 748 50.10 37.10 -6.09
N GLN A 749 48.96 36.46 -5.81
CA GLN A 749 48.52 36.09 -4.46
C GLN A 749 48.11 34.62 -4.49
N TRP A 750 48.61 33.83 -3.55
CA TRP A 750 48.30 32.40 -3.42
C TRP A 750 48.34 31.97 -1.95
N LYS A 751 47.79 30.79 -1.62
CA LYS A 751 47.93 30.24 -0.27
C LYS A 751 49.26 29.52 -0.13
N CYS A 752 49.92 29.65 1.01
CA CYS A 752 51.19 28.96 1.31
C CYS A 752 51.16 27.44 0.98
N SER A 753 50.03 26.76 1.20
CA SER A 753 49.85 25.34 0.84
C SER A 753 49.76 25.01 -0.64
N GLU A 754 49.49 25.98 -1.52
CA GLU A 754 49.25 25.77 -2.96
C GLU A 754 50.54 25.87 -3.81
N GLY A 755 51.65 26.34 -3.22
CA GLY A 755 52.90 26.60 -3.93
C GLY A 755 52.86 27.84 -4.83
N GLN A 756 54.03 28.30 -5.29
CA GLN A 756 54.10 29.52 -6.12
C GLN A 756 53.47 29.31 -7.51
N PRO A 757 52.52 30.18 -7.94
CA PRO A 757 51.91 30.07 -9.27
C PRO A 757 52.93 30.27 -10.39
N THR A 758 53.02 29.30 -11.30
CA THR A 758 53.96 29.33 -12.44
C THR A 758 53.50 30.20 -13.62
N SER A 759 52.22 30.59 -13.70
CA SER A 759 51.69 31.50 -14.73
C SER A 759 50.83 32.62 -14.14
N CYS A 760 50.79 33.77 -14.85
CA CYS A 760 49.99 34.93 -14.45
C CYS A 760 48.69 34.99 -15.26
N ARG A 761 47.57 34.60 -14.63
CA ARG A 761 46.23 34.61 -15.26
C ARG A 761 45.82 35.95 -15.90
N ARG A 762 46.37 37.08 -15.45
CA ARG A 762 46.12 38.40 -16.08
C ARG A 762 46.84 38.53 -17.43
N CYS A 763 48.13 38.20 -17.49
CA CYS A 763 48.90 38.15 -18.73
C CYS A 763 48.32 37.13 -19.73
N ASP A 764 47.89 35.96 -19.24
CA ASP A 764 47.26 34.92 -20.07
C ASP A 764 45.93 35.42 -20.69
N LYS A 765 45.18 36.25 -19.96
CA LYS A 765 43.91 36.86 -20.41
C LYS A 765 44.15 38.02 -21.38
N GLU A 766 45.14 38.87 -21.13
CA GLU A 766 45.54 39.94 -22.04
C GLU A 766 45.95 39.38 -23.41
N LYS A 767 46.76 38.32 -23.42
CA LYS A 767 47.15 37.63 -24.65
C LYS A 767 45.94 37.09 -25.42
N LYS A 768 45.05 36.33 -24.76
CA LYS A 768 43.81 35.83 -25.39
C LYS A 768 42.89 36.94 -25.92
N ASN A 769 42.76 38.05 -25.19
CA ASN A 769 41.99 39.20 -25.64
C ASN A 769 42.59 39.80 -26.92
N SER A 770 43.92 39.97 -26.99
CA SER A 770 44.60 40.48 -28.18
C SER A 770 44.47 39.54 -29.39
N GLU A 771 44.56 38.22 -29.18
CA GLU A 771 44.36 37.20 -30.22
C GLU A 771 42.91 37.17 -30.73
N THR A 772 41.93 37.39 -29.84
CA THR A 772 40.51 37.48 -30.21
C THR A 772 40.22 38.75 -31.00
N GLN A 773 40.72 39.90 -30.54
CA GLN A 773 40.50 41.19 -31.19
C GLN A 773 41.13 41.24 -32.60
N ALA A 774 42.35 40.70 -32.77
CA ALA A 774 42.98 40.58 -34.08
C ALA A 774 42.19 39.69 -35.07
N ARG A 775 41.45 38.69 -34.55
CA ARG A 775 40.58 37.83 -35.35
C ARG A 775 39.28 38.53 -35.74
N ASP A 776 38.64 39.23 -34.82
CA ASP A 776 37.41 39.99 -35.07
C ASP A 776 37.64 41.13 -36.08
N ASP A 777 38.79 41.82 -36.01
CA ASP A 777 39.17 42.85 -36.97
C ASP A 777 39.40 42.27 -38.38
N TYR A 778 40.02 41.08 -38.48
CA TYR A 778 40.20 40.37 -39.76
C TYR A 778 38.86 39.96 -40.40
N ASP A 779 37.95 39.37 -39.61
CA ASP A 779 36.61 38.97 -40.09
C ASP A 779 35.74 40.19 -40.48
N ARG A 780 35.91 41.32 -39.79
CA ARG A 780 35.29 42.60 -40.16
C ARG A 780 35.83 43.15 -41.49
N GLN A 781 37.13 43.05 -41.72
CA GLN A 781 37.76 43.51 -42.95
C GLN A 781 37.28 42.71 -44.17
N GLN A 782 37.20 41.36 -44.06
CA GLN A 782 36.64 40.52 -45.13
C GLN A 782 35.21 40.91 -45.51
N LYS A 783 34.35 41.24 -44.54
CA LYS A 783 32.95 41.64 -44.82
C LYS A 783 32.87 42.94 -45.60
N LEU A 784 33.65 43.97 -45.22
CA LEU A 784 33.66 45.25 -45.91
C LEU A 784 34.15 45.14 -47.36
N ASP A 785 35.12 44.25 -47.62
CA ASP A 785 35.64 44.03 -48.97
C ASP A 785 34.70 43.20 -49.84
N ALA A 786 33.94 42.26 -49.25
CA ALA A 786 32.87 41.54 -49.93
C ALA A 786 31.67 42.46 -50.28
N GLU A 787 31.30 43.38 -49.40
CA GLU A 787 30.26 44.38 -49.64
C GLU A 787 30.66 45.36 -50.75
N ARG A 788 31.91 45.86 -50.75
CA ARG A 788 32.47 46.66 -51.86
C ARG A 788 32.41 45.92 -53.19
N GLN A 789 32.92 44.68 -53.27
CA GLN A 789 32.85 43.89 -54.50
C GLN A 789 31.42 43.65 -55.01
N LYS A 790 30.41 43.62 -54.12
CA LYS A 790 29.01 43.51 -54.52
C LYS A 790 28.50 44.82 -55.10
N HIS A 791 28.78 45.94 -54.43
CA HIS A 791 28.40 47.28 -54.88
C HIS A 791 29.01 47.63 -56.25
N ASP A 792 30.30 47.35 -56.44
CA ASP A 792 31.00 47.59 -57.70
C ASP A 792 30.40 46.78 -58.87
N LYS A 793 29.94 45.55 -58.61
CA LYS A 793 29.24 44.71 -59.61
C LYS A 793 27.86 45.25 -59.96
N GLU A 794 27.15 45.82 -58.99
CA GLU A 794 25.84 46.45 -59.19
C GLU A 794 25.98 47.75 -60.01
N LEU A 795 26.95 48.62 -59.67
CA LEU A 795 27.32 49.82 -60.43
C LEU A 795 27.70 49.50 -61.88
N ALA A 796 28.61 48.54 -62.09
CA ALA A 796 28.99 48.09 -63.43
C ALA A 796 27.84 47.40 -64.20
N GLY A 797 26.75 47.00 -63.53
CA GLY A 797 25.51 46.56 -64.16
C GLY A 797 24.67 47.73 -64.67
N ILE A 798 24.50 48.76 -63.84
CA ILE A 798 23.74 49.98 -64.15
C ILE A 798 24.41 50.76 -65.30
N GLU A 799 25.74 50.91 -65.29
CA GLU A 799 26.47 51.57 -66.37
C GLU A 799 26.28 50.88 -67.73
N ARG A 800 26.22 49.54 -67.75
CA ARG A 800 25.93 48.77 -68.97
C ARG A 800 24.52 49.01 -69.49
N GLN A 801 23.54 49.17 -68.60
CA GLN A 801 22.16 49.51 -68.99
C GLN A 801 22.08 50.93 -69.56
N ILE A 802 22.66 51.93 -68.87
CA ILE A 802 22.71 53.32 -69.35
C ILE A 802 23.35 53.40 -70.75
N LYS A 803 24.45 52.68 -70.97
CA LYS A 803 25.14 52.65 -72.26
C LYS A 803 24.27 52.03 -73.36
N ALA A 804 23.58 50.92 -73.08
CA ALA A 804 22.64 50.31 -74.04
C ALA A 804 21.48 51.24 -74.40
N GLU A 805 20.92 51.96 -73.43
CA GLU A 805 19.84 52.94 -73.63
C GLU A 805 20.30 54.11 -74.51
N GLN A 806 21.51 54.63 -74.27
CA GLN A 806 22.13 55.71 -75.06
C GLN A 806 22.46 55.27 -76.49
N ASP A 807 22.91 54.04 -76.68
CA ASP A 807 23.18 53.49 -78.01
C ASP A 807 21.88 53.27 -78.80
N ALA A 808 20.82 52.76 -78.16
CA ALA A 808 19.48 52.65 -78.75
C ALA A 808 18.87 54.03 -79.11
N GLN A 809 19.07 55.06 -78.29
CA GLN A 809 18.69 56.44 -78.63
C GLN A 809 19.46 56.96 -79.85
N ARG A 810 20.77 56.69 -79.94
CA ARG A 810 21.57 57.07 -81.11
C ARG A 810 21.11 56.38 -82.39
N GLU A 811 20.73 55.10 -82.32
CA GLU A 811 20.18 54.38 -83.47
C GLU A 811 18.83 54.94 -83.92
N ARG A 812 17.92 55.28 -82.99
CA ARG A 812 16.64 55.95 -83.33
C ARG A 812 16.86 57.30 -84.02
N LEU A 813 17.71 58.16 -83.47
CA LEU A 813 18.06 59.45 -84.07
C LEU A 813 18.74 59.30 -85.45
N ALA A 814 19.52 58.24 -85.65
CA ALA A 814 20.10 57.92 -86.96
C ALA A 814 19.04 57.42 -87.96
N ALA A 815 18.05 56.64 -87.52
CA ALA A 815 16.93 56.20 -88.34
C ALA A 815 16.02 57.36 -88.77
N GLU A 816 15.64 58.25 -87.84
CA GLU A 816 14.86 59.46 -88.13
C GLU A 816 15.57 60.37 -89.14
N LYS A 817 16.89 60.56 -88.99
CA LYS A 817 17.70 61.32 -89.98
C LYS A 817 17.71 60.65 -91.35
N ARG A 818 17.74 59.32 -91.43
CA ARG A 818 17.65 58.56 -92.69
C ARG A 818 16.28 58.72 -93.35
N GLU A 819 15.19 58.63 -92.58
CA GLU A 819 13.83 58.87 -93.10
C GLU A 819 13.63 60.30 -93.57
N TRP A 820 14.09 61.30 -92.81
CA TRP A 820 14.02 62.71 -93.19
C TRP A 820 14.79 62.96 -94.49
N ALA A 821 16.01 62.42 -94.61
CA ALA A 821 16.79 62.51 -95.84
C ALA A 821 16.12 61.81 -97.05
N GLN A 822 15.44 60.68 -96.84
CA GLN A 822 14.62 60.05 -97.89
C GLN A 822 13.41 60.92 -98.28
N LYS A 823 12.69 61.50 -97.30
CA LYS A 823 11.55 62.40 -97.57
C LYS A 823 11.99 63.64 -98.36
N GLN A 824 13.11 64.28 -98.00
CA GLN A 824 13.66 65.40 -98.76
C GLN A 824 14.08 65.00 -100.18
N LYS A 825 14.74 63.85 -100.36
CA LYS A 825 15.10 63.35 -101.70
C LYS A 825 13.87 62.99 -102.55
N LYS A 826 12.81 62.44 -101.95
CA LYS A 826 11.53 62.19 -102.65
C LYS A 826 10.87 63.50 -103.06
N LYS A 827 10.78 64.49 -102.16
CA LYS A 827 10.21 65.80 -102.47
C LYS A 827 10.96 66.51 -103.59
N TYR A 828 12.30 66.53 -103.54
CA TYR A 828 13.13 67.07 -104.63
C TYR A 828 12.92 66.35 -105.98
N LEU A 829 12.63 65.04 -105.94
CA LEU A 829 12.33 64.25 -107.15
C LEU A 829 10.90 64.47 -107.67
N GLU A 830 9.96 64.87 -106.80
CA GLU A 830 8.63 65.36 -107.19
C GLU A 830 8.71 66.78 -107.77
N ASP A 831 9.46 67.70 -107.13
CA ASP A 831 9.70 69.06 -107.63
C ASP A 831 10.39 69.03 -109.02
N MET A 832 11.35 68.12 -109.25
CA MET A 832 11.93 67.92 -110.59
C MET A 832 10.98 67.26 -111.61
N ARG A 833 9.88 66.63 -111.17
CA ARG A 833 8.84 66.10 -112.06
C ARG A 833 7.77 67.14 -112.40
N THR A 834 7.47 68.07 -111.49
CA THR A 834 6.54 69.18 -111.73
C THR A 834 7.17 70.31 -112.53
N THR A 835 8.50 70.50 -112.50
CA THR A 835 9.22 71.53 -113.30
C THR A 835 9.45 71.11 -114.77
N LYS A 836 8.55 70.31 -115.36
CA LYS A 836 8.66 69.86 -116.76
C LYS A 836 7.33 69.91 -117.55
N GLN A 837 6.38 70.70 -117.08
CA GLN A 837 5.21 71.19 -117.83
C GLN A 837 5.07 72.71 -117.62
#